data_AF-A0A7Y5A6D0-F1
#
_entry.id   AF-A0A7Y5A6D0-F1
#
_cell.length_a   1.000
_cell.length_b   1.000
_cell.length_c   1.000
_cell.angle_alpha   90.00
_cell.angle_beta   90.00
_cell.angle_gamma   90.00
#
_symmetry.space_group_name_H-M   'P 1'
#
loop_
_entity.id
_entity.type
_entity.pdbx_description
1 polymer ?
#
loop_
_entity_poly.entity_id
_entity_poly.type
_entity_poly.pdbx_seq_one_letter_code
_entity_poly.pdbx_strand_id
1 'polypeptide(L)'
;MNTNRKRLWITSIIATLLLAVFIVGCKKDDFEDSPGVCPLVITTNPANDATGIPINQIITATFNEKMNPGTITQSSFTLQGGLKTNVAGTITYDEATATLIFTPSASLAISTTYTGTVKTTVKDLRGNALQTNYIWSFTTGNALVPTVISTDPVNNASAVVLNKIVYATFSMEMDPLTITASTFTLKQGTTVVAGTVSYLGTTASFNPVNVLVSNTIYTATITTGAKNAIGVALAANYVWTFTTGTLLAPTVISTSPANNATAVLLNTNVSATFSVPMDPLTITTTTFTLRDGLSTIPGTITYNGSVATFNPTADLQQNTVYTGTITTGAKNVAGTPLSNNYVWSFTTLSTTAPLVISTDPANNATDVVLDKNISATFDMPMDPLTITSSTFILRNGLNSVSGSVSYSGSTALFNPDAALLPNTVYTATITTGVKNASGIALAVNYVWSFTTLSTAPPTVILTNPLNNATDVVLNKIVSATFSMQMDPLSLNVLTFTLKNGTIAVPGMVTYSGRTAYFASTNLLQAGTLYTATITTGAKNLAGIALENNYVWTFTTSSVVAPTVISTDPANNASGVVLDKNIAATFSVPMDPLTINNTTFTLLNGVVPVTGVVSYSGTTATFNPTIDLVSGTVYTATITTGAKNVAGIPLEDNYVWTFTTTSGIAPTVIATDPINNASYVVLDKTISATFSVPMDPLTINNTTFTLLNGANPVAGVVSYSGTTATFNPTIDLVSGTVYTATITTGAKNVAGIPLEDNYVWTFTTSAGIAPTVISTDPANNDSGVVLDKIIAATFSVPMDPLTITDATFILMDGTTAVTGSVVYSGTTATFIPSANLLAGTEYTATITTGAENLDGVALENDFVWVFTTLTLSSPTVISTIPADNATNVALNQIVSATFSEPMDPLTITDLTFTLFDGGSQVVGLVTYSGSTASFAPSVALAEGILYTATITTGAMNPDGTPLELDFVWSFTTLTVVIPTVDLASAAMFGAFGGNAGITNQGINTVINGAIATTAASTLVTGFHDGLTGDVYTETPLNVGLVTDGIFTAPPFPGTAESEAIATQALLDATAAYISISPANMPGGIDPGAGELGGLTLAPGVYMSASGTFNISNGPLTLDAQGDPNATWVFQSAAGLTVGIAGPTGARSVIMTNGALPKNVFWYVGSAATINAAGGGIMVGTIISTAGVTFSTPDNMVQTVLDGRAISLVASVTMVNTTINVPAP
;
A
#
# COMPACT_ATOMS: atom_id res chain seq x y z
N MET A 1 87.66 17.92 -80.13
CA MET A 1 86.77 18.09 -81.31
C MET A 1 85.34 17.91 -80.80
N ASN A 2 84.42 18.86 -81.03
CA ASN A 2 83.71 19.19 -82.28
C ASN A 2 82.50 18.25 -82.53
N THR A 3 81.45 18.77 -83.18
CA THR A 3 80.22 18.09 -83.67
C THR A 3 79.29 17.34 -82.68
N ASN A 4 78.13 17.95 -82.41
CA ASN A 4 76.74 17.44 -82.47
C ASN A 4 76.39 15.92 -82.46
N ARG A 5 75.29 15.60 -81.73
CA ARG A 5 74.31 14.47 -81.83
C ARG A 5 74.52 13.12 -81.07
N LYS A 6 73.68 12.96 -80.01
CA LYS A 6 72.87 11.80 -79.56
C LYS A 6 73.50 10.40 -79.27
N ARG A 7 73.32 9.97 -77.99
CA ARG A 7 73.29 8.59 -77.43
C ARG A 7 74.63 7.81 -77.50
N LEU A 8 74.94 6.85 -76.61
CA LEU A 8 74.21 6.24 -75.47
C LEU A 8 75.13 6.19 -74.20
N TRP A 9 74.72 5.50 -73.13
CA TRP A 9 75.40 5.41 -71.81
C TRP A 9 76.64 4.46 -71.77
N ILE A 10 77.33 4.45 -70.60
CA ILE A 10 78.12 3.36 -69.95
C ILE A 10 79.67 3.55 -69.84
N THR A 11 80.10 3.87 -68.60
CA THR A 11 81.29 3.47 -67.78
C THR A 11 82.76 3.44 -68.28
N SER A 12 83.67 3.84 -67.36
CA SER A 12 84.97 3.23 -66.94
C SER A 12 86.13 2.92 -67.92
N ILE A 13 87.40 3.07 -67.45
CA ILE A 13 88.55 2.20 -67.83
C ILE A 13 89.85 2.41 -67.00
N ILE A 14 90.70 1.37 -67.00
CA ILE A 14 92.06 1.12 -66.42
C ILE A 14 93.14 2.21 -66.73
N ALA A 15 94.37 2.28 -66.14
CA ALA A 15 95.32 1.20 -65.81
C ALA A 15 96.44 1.51 -64.74
N THR A 16 97.50 0.67 -64.77
CA THR A 16 98.79 0.50 -64.04
C THR A 16 99.89 1.58 -64.33
N LEU A 17 101.21 1.55 -63.98
CA LEU A 17 102.22 0.51 -63.61
C LEU A 17 103.56 1.16 -63.13
N LEU A 18 104.40 0.52 -62.27
CA LEU A 18 105.88 0.30 -62.44
C LEU A 18 106.54 -0.49 -61.28
N LEU A 19 107.78 -0.99 -61.46
CA LEU A 19 108.49 -1.86 -60.50
C LEU A 19 110.04 -1.75 -60.63
N ALA A 20 110.77 -1.54 -59.52
CA ALA A 20 112.22 -1.78 -59.38
C ALA A 20 112.66 -2.00 -57.91
N VAL A 21 113.93 -2.40 -57.72
CA VAL A 21 114.39 -3.38 -56.69
C VAL A 21 115.89 -3.15 -56.34
N PHE A 22 116.43 -3.85 -55.30
CA PHE A 22 117.80 -3.86 -54.71
C PHE A 22 118.15 -2.74 -53.71
N ILE A 23 118.99 -2.92 -52.65
CA ILE A 23 119.09 -3.97 -51.60
C ILE A 23 120.05 -3.49 -50.47
N VAL A 24 119.66 -3.70 -49.19
CA VAL A 24 120.46 -3.84 -47.93
C VAL A 24 121.62 -2.85 -47.58
N GLY A 25 121.53 -2.25 -46.38
CA GLY A 25 122.65 -1.70 -45.61
C GLY A 25 122.24 -1.27 -44.19
N CYS A 26 122.77 -1.91 -43.14
CA CYS A 26 122.40 -1.67 -41.72
C CYS A 26 122.92 -0.31 -41.17
N LYS A 27 122.49 0.23 -40.01
CA LYS A 27 122.07 -0.46 -38.76
C LYS A 27 121.33 0.48 -37.77
N LYS A 28 120.25 -0.03 -37.17
CA LYS A 28 119.53 0.37 -35.92
C LYS A 28 119.59 1.83 -35.43
N ASP A 29 118.42 2.46 -35.35
CA ASP A 29 118.03 3.34 -34.24
C ASP A 29 116.57 2.99 -33.83
N ASP A 30 116.15 3.30 -32.60
CA ASP A 30 114.91 2.74 -32.01
C ASP A 30 113.67 3.65 -32.16
N PHE A 31 112.69 3.22 -32.96
CA PHE A 31 111.32 3.75 -32.94
C PHE A 31 110.30 2.65 -33.23
N GLU A 32 109.37 2.41 -32.29
CA GLU A 32 108.31 1.41 -32.41
C GLU A 32 107.18 1.91 -33.32
N ASP A 33 107.19 1.49 -34.58
CA ASP A 33 106.09 1.74 -35.54
C ASP A 33 104.89 0.83 -35.26
N SER A 34 104.23 1.08 -34.13
CA SER A 34 102.91 0.54 -33.80
C SER A 34 101.85 1.31 -34.59
N PRO A 35 101.16 0.68 -35.57
CA PRO A 35 100.28 1.38 -36.51
C PRO A 35 99.24 2.24 -35.79
N GLY A 36 99.40 3.55 -35.91
CA GLY A 36 98.45 4.51 -35.36
C GLY A 36 97.12 4.39 -36.10
N VAL A 37 96.08 3.97 -35.38
CA VAL A 37 94.71 4.27 -35.82
C VAL A 37 94.63 5.79 -35.98
N CYS A 38 94.09 6.25 -37.11
CA CYS A 38 93.90 7.66 -37.34
C CYS A 38 92.53 8.05 -36.78
N PRO A 39 92.40 9.20 -36.10
CA PRO A 39 91.15 9.59 -35.49
C PRO A 39 90.05 9.77 -36.53
N LEU A 40 88.86 9.28 -36.19
CA LEU A 40 87.66 9.18 -37.02
C LEU A 40 86.44 9.50 -36.15
N VAL A 41 85.48 10.27 -36.69
CA VAL A 41 84.15 10.43 -36.07
C VAL A 41 83.32 9.18 -36.34
N ILE A 42 82.89 8.48 -35.29
CA ILE A 42 82.03 7.30 -35.39
C ILE A 42 80.55 7.71 -35.47
N THR A 43 80.13 8.64 -34.60
CA THR A 43 78.74 9.12 -34.54
C THR A 43 78.68 10.63 -34.38
N THR A 44 77.56 11.21 -34.84
CA THR A 44 77.19 12.60 -34.56
C THR A 44 75.77 12.65 -34.01
N ASN A 45 75.47 13.66 -33.19
CA ASN A 45 74.11 14.02 -32.82
C ASN A 45 73.85 15.48 -33.22
N PRO A 46 72.94 15.79 -34.16
CA PRO A 46 72.16 14.86 -34.97
C PRO A 46 73.02 13.94 -35.85
N ALA A 47 72.45 12.79 -36.20
CA ALA A 47 73.00 11.92 -37.24
C ALA A 47 73.01 12.64 -38.60
N ASN A 48 73.86 12.20 -39.52
CA ASN A 48 73.94 12.78 -40.86
C ASN A 48 72.59 12.68 -41.61
N ASP A 49 72.20 13.79 -42.23
CA ASP A 49 70.96 14.01 -42.99
C ASP A 49 69.66 13.83 -42.19
N ALA A 50 69.73 13.80 -40.85
CA ALA A 50 68.55 13.72 -39.98
C ALA A 50 67.67 14.97 -40.11
N THR A 51 66.35 14.76 -40.22
CA THR A 51 65.32 15.80 -40.38
C THR A 51 64.45 15.94 -39.13
N GLY A 52 63.72 17.05 -39.01
CA GLY A 52 62.83 17.29 -37.87
C GLY A 52 63.53 17.71 -36.58
N ILE A 53 64.82 18.04 -36.64
CA ILE A 53 65.66 18.30 -35.45
C ILE A 53 65.15 19.49 -34.62
N PRO A 54 65.09 19.40 -33.28
CA PRO A 54 64.72 20.52 -32.42
C PRO A 54 65.63 21.75 -32.60
N ILE A 55 65.05 22.95 -32.58
CA ILE A 55 65.82 24.19 -32.77
C ILE A 55 66.81 24.50 -31.63
N ASN A 56 66.68 23.86 -30.48
CA ASN A 56 67.58 23.96 -29.32
C ASN A 56 68.63 22.83 -29.27
N GLN A 57 68.79 22.05 -30.34
CA GLN A 57 69.69 20.89 -30.39
C GLN A 57 71.16 21.24 -30.09
N ILE A 58 71.73 20.54 -29.12
CA ILE A 58 73.18 20.50 -28.89
C ILE A 58 73.82 19.57 -29.93
N ILE A 59 74.89 20.02 -30.57
CA ILE A 59 75.55 19.32 -31.67
C ILE A 59 76.76 18.56 -31.14
N THR A 60 76.84 17.25 -31.35
CA THR A 60 77.99 16.44 -30.90
C THR A 60 78.63 15.63 -32.02
N ALA A 61 79.91 15.31 -31.84
CA ALA A 61 80.67 14.37 -32.66
C ALA A 61 81.56 13.51 -31.76
N THR A 62 81.36 12.19 -31.78
CA THR A 62 82.08 11.22 -30.96
C THR A 62 83.15 10.51 -31.80
N PHE A 63 84.37 10.45 -31.28
CA PHE A 63 85.53 9.89 -31.96
C PHE A 63 85.78 8.43 -31.58
N ASN A 64 86.55 7.71 -32.41
CA ASN A 64 86.99 6.34 -32.13
C ASN A 64 88.01 6.22 -30.97
N GLU A 65 88.64 7.33 -30.58
CA GLU A 65 89.68 7.38 -29.56
C GLU A 65 89.75 8.77 -28.92
N LYS A 66 90.57 8.91 -27.87
CA LYS A 66 90.69 10.18 -27.15
C LYS A 66 91.49 11.21 -27.96
N MET A 67 90.78 12.26 -28.36
CA MET A 67 91.32 13.46 -28.99
C MET A 67 92.09 14.32 -27.99
N ASN A 68 93.04 15.12 -28.50
CA ASN A 68 93.75 16.14 -27.76
C ASN A 68 92.84 17.38 -27.58
N PRO A 69 92.41 17.72 -26.34
CA PRO A 69 91.47 18.82 -26.11
C PRO A 69 91.98 20.17 -26.63
N GLY A 70 93.30 20.42 -26.59
CA GLY A 70 93.91 21.65 -27.10
C GLY A 70 93.78 21.86 -28.61
N THR A 71 93.34 20.84 -29.36
CA THR A 71 93.03 20.94 -30.80
C THR A 71 91.55 21.11 -31.09
N ILE A 72 90.67 20.94 -30.10
CA ILE A 72 89.22 21.14 -30.21
C ILE A 72 88.89 22.57 -29.77
N THR A 73 88.67 23.45 -30.74
CA THR A 73 88.52 24.90 -30.54
C THR A 73 87.54 25.49 -31.55
N GLN A 74 87.14 26.75 -31.37
CA GLN A 74 86.27 27.48 -32.31
C GLN A 74 86.88 27.64 -33.72
N SER A 75 88.16 27.33 -33.90
CA SER A 75 88.79 27.27 -35.22
C SER A 75 88.62 25.92 -35.92
N SER A 76 88.45 24.82 -35.16
CA SER A 76 88.52 23.44 -35.67
C SER A 76 87.16 22.74 -35.83
N PHE A 77 86.10 23.26 -35.21
CA PHE A 77 84.71 22.92 -35.57
C PHE A 77 83.94 24.16 -36.06
N THR A 78 83.04 23.97 -37.03
CA THR A 78 82.09 24.98 -37.50
C THR A 78 80.73 24.37 -37.78
N LEU A 79 79.66 25.01 -37.29
CA LEU A 79 78.28 24.77 -37.71
C LEU A 79 77.84 25.93 -38.63
N GLN A 80 77.29 25.61 -39.81
CA GLN A 80 76.77 26.61 -40.76
C GLN A 80 75.32 26.36 -41.10
N GLY A 81 74.51 27.41 -41.24
CA GLY A 81 73.11 27.32 -41.66
C GLY A 81 72.82 28.04 -42.98
N GLY A 82 71.86 27.51 -43.76
CA GLY A 82 71.30 28.19 -44.93
C GLY A 82 72.35 28.72 -45.93
N LEU A 83 72.44 30.04 -46.09
CA LEU A 83 73.40 30.73 -46.96
C LEU A 83 74.85 30.74 -46.41
N LYS A 84 75.28 29.66 -45.76
CA LYS A 84 76.61 29.44 -45.17
C LYS A 84 77.01 30.44 -44.09
N THR A 85 76.06 30.96 -43.32
CA THR A 85 76.37 31.75 -42.13
C THR A 85 76.81 30.83 -40.98
N ASN A 86 77.92 31.16 -40.32
CA ASN A 86 78.37 30.43 -39.13
C ASN A 86 77.39 30.66 -37.97
N VAL A 87 77.00 29.58 -37.28
CA VAL A 87 76.25 29.66 -36.02
C VAL A 87 77.22 29.98 -34.88
N ALA A 88 76.86 30.95 -34.04
CA ALA A 88 77.59 31.24 -32.81
C ALA A 88 77.21 30.23 -31.72
N GLY A 89 78.17 29.88 -30.86
CA GLY A 89 78.01 28.89 -29.80
C GLY A 89 79.32 28.61 -29.09
N THR A 90 79.28 27.76 -28.07
CA THR A 90 80.46 27.32 -27.30
C THR A 90 80.83 25.89 -27.67
N ILE A 91 82.13 25.59 -27.66
CA ILE A 91 82.66 24.22 -27.81
C ILE A 91 83.23 23.75 -26.47
N THR A 92 82.90 22.52 -26.10
CA THR A 92 83.59 21.73 -25.08
C THR A 92 83.96 20.36 -25.64
N TYR A 93 84.75 19.59 -24.88
CA TYR A 93 85.12 18.22 -25.21
C TYR A 93 85.06 17.37 -23.95
N ASP A 94 84.38 16.24 -24.03
CA ASP A 94 84.32 15.24 -22.97
C ASP A 94 85.37 14.15 -23.21
N GLU A 95 86.39 14.12 -22.35
CA GLU A 95 87.44 13.10 -22.37
C GLU A 95 86.97 11.70 -21.95
N ALA A 96 85.83 11.57 -21.26
CA ALA A 96 85.31 10.27 -20.83
C ALA A 96 84.62 9.53 -21.98
N THR A 97 83.76 10.22 -22.74
CA THR A 97 83.06 9.66 -23.91
C THR A 97 83.76 9.92 -25.25
N ALA A 98 84.91 10.61 -25.25
CA ALA A 98 85.62 11.05 -26.46
C ALA A 98 84.72 11.86 -27.42
N THR A 99 83.95 12.82 -26.87
CA THR A 99 82.91 13.54 -27.62
C THR A 99 83.15 15.05 -27.63
N LEU A 100 83.24 15.64 -28.83
CA LEU A 100 83.13 17.09 -29.02
C LEU A 100 81.66 17.50 -28.86
N ILE A 101 81.42 18.56 -28.10
CA ILE A 101 80.09 19.12 -27.85
C ILE A 101 80.09 20.59 -28.28
N PHE A 102 79.14 20.99 -29.12
CA PHE A 102 78.89 22.37 -29.51
C PHE A 102 77.47 22.78 -29.12
N THR A 103 77.36 23.80 -28.28
CA THR A 103 76.09 24.37 -27.83
C THR A 103 75.85 25.70 -28.55
N PRO A 104 74.85 25.80 -29.45
CA PRO A 104 74.47 27.07 -30.08
C PRO A 104 74.14 28.15 -29.03
N SER A 105 74.58 29.39 -29.24
CA SER A 105 74.32 30.51 -28.32
C SER A 105 72.93 31.15 -28.50
N ALA A 106 72.14 30.64 -29.44
CA ALA A 106 70.75 30.98 -29.71
C ALA A 106 70.11 29.78 -30.42
N SER A 107 68.78 29.66 -30.36
CA SER A 107 68.06 28.63 -31.12
C SER A 107 68.36 28.72 -32.61
N LEU A 108 68.53 27.56 -33.23
CA LEU A 108 68.63 27.39 -34.67
C LEU A 108 67.35 27.89 -35.36
N ALA A 109 67.44 28.30 -36.61
CA ALA A 109 66.28 28.65 -37.42
C ALA A 109 65.45 27.38 -37.73
N ILE A 110 64.14 27.52 -37.83
CA ILE A 110 63.22 26.44 -38.24
C ILE A 110 63.43 26.06 -39.72
N SER A 111 63.05 24.84 -40.09
CA SER A 111 63.03 24.34 -41.48
C SER A 111 64.35 24.53 -42.23
N THR A 112 65.47 24.58 -41.51
CA THR A 112 66.77 25.05 -42.02
C THR A 112 67.77 23.91 -41.97
N THR A 113 68.37 23.60 -43.12
CA THR A 113 69.51 22.69 -43.19
C THR A 113 70.76 23.36 -42.63
N TYR A 114 71.37 22.66 -41.69
CA TYR A 114 72.65 22.98 -41.09
C TYR A 114 73.72 21.98 -41.55
N THR A 115 74.97 22.42 -41.52
CA THR A 115 76.14 21.61 -41.86
C THR A 115 77.16 21.71 -40.73
N GLY A 116 77.42 20.59 -40.06
CA GLY A 116 78.53 20.45 -39.12
C GLY A 116 79.83 20.13 -39.86
N THR A 117 80.96 20.60 -39.36
CA THR A 117 82.28 20.26 -39.91
C THR A 117 83.33 20.22 -38.82
N VAL A 118 83.86 19.02 -38.53
CA VAL A 118 85.12 18.85 -37.79
C VAL A 118 86.27 18.88 -38.79
N LYS A 119 87.28 19.71 -38.55
CA LYS A 119 88.39 19.93 -39.50
C LYS A 119 89.59 19.02 -39.21
N THR A 120 90.43 18.80 -40.23
CA THR A 120 91.73 18.12 -40.13
C THR A 120 92.75 18.78 -39.17
N THR A 121 92.40 19.90 -38.54
CA THR A 121 93.21 20.51 -37.46
C THR A 121 93.01 19.84 -36.10
N VAL A 122 91.96 19.04 -35.92
CA VAL A 122 91.75 18.23 -34.71
C VAL A 122 92.65 16.99 -34.74
N LYS A 123 93.26 16.64 -33.60
CA LYS A 123 94.25 15.56 -33.48
C LYS A 123 94.01 14.65 -32.28
N ASP A 124 94.50 13.42 -32.37
CA ASP A 124 94.61 12.51 -31.23
C ASP A 124 95.70 12.97 -30.22
N LEU A 125 95.85 12.22 -29.12
CA LEU A 125 96.90 12.47 -28.12
C LEU A 125 98.34 12.13 -28.60
N ARG A 126 98.51 11.43 -29.74
CA ARG A 126 99.81 11.09 -30.36
C ARG A 126 100.26 12.13 -31.39
N GLY A 127 99.36 13.03 -31.82
CA GLY A 127 99.59 14.09 -32.81
C GLY A 127 99.06 13.80 -34.22
N ASN A 128 98.42 12.64 -34.44
CA ASN A 128 97.77 12.24 -35.69
C ASN A 128 96.52 13.09 -35.92
N ALA A 129 96.34 13.58 -37.15
CA ALA A 129 95.19 14.40 -37.52
C ALA A 129 94.03 13.54 -38.06
N LEU A 130 92.81 14.09 -37.98
CA LEU A 130 91.72 13.69 -38.89
C LEU A 130 92.24 13.75 -40.34
N GLN A 131 92.15 12.64 -41.09
CA GLN A 131 92.71 12.57 -42.45
C GLN A 131 91.93 13.46 -43.44
N THR A 132 90.63 13.62 -43.23
CA THR A 132 89.74 14.50 -43.99
C THR A 132 88.84 15.29 -43.04
N ASN A 133 88.30 16.42 -43.49
CA ASN A 133 87.25 17.11 -42.72
C ASN A 133 86.04 16.17 -42.63
N TYR A 134 85.55 15.89 -41.42
CA TYR A 134 84.28 15.19 -41.24
C TYR A 134 83.14 16.19 -41.36
N ILE A 135 82.30 16.03 -42.38
CA ILE A 135 81.21 16.94 -42.73
C ILE A 135 79.91 16.14 -42.69
N TRP A 136 78.88 16.68 -42.03
CA TRP A 136 77.55 16.10 -42.00
C TRP A 136 76.47 17.17 -42.07
N SER A 137 75.29 16.83 -42.56
CA SER A 137 74.12 17.71 -42.57
C SER A 137 73.08 17.27 -41.53
N PHE A 138 72.19 18.19 -41.17
CA PHE A 138 70.90 17.88 -40.55
C PHE A 138 69.92 19.03 -40.82
N THR A 139 68.61 18.81 -40.74
CA THR A 139 67.60 19.84 -40.99
C THR A 139 66.66 19.98 -39.79
N THR A 140 66.52 21.20 -39.28
CA THR A 140 65.60 21.52 -38.18
C THR A 140 64.15 21.35 -38.59
N GLY A 141 63.28 21.00 -37.63
CA GLY A 141 61.84 20.90 -37.85
C GLY A 141 61.18 22.24 -38.17
N ASN A 142 59.94 22.17 -38.66
CA ASN A 142 59.05 23.33 -38.70
C ASN A 142 58.73 23.80 -37.28
N ALA A 143 58.37 25.08 -37.11
CA ALA A 143 57.70 25.52 -35.89
C ALA A 143 56.37 24.75 -35.75
N LEU A 144 56.24 23.94 -34.71
CA LEU A 144 54.94 23.44 -34.28
C LEU A 144 54.17 24.63 -33.69
N VAL A 145 53.10 25.02 -34.37
CA VAL A 145 52.20 26.10 -33.93
C VAL A 145 51.22 25.50 -32.93
N PRO A 146 51.08 26.04 -31.71
CA PRO A 146 50.09 25.55 -30.77
C PRO A 146 48.67 25.78 -31.31
N THR A 147 47.81 24.81 -31.08
CA THR A 147 46.38 24.84 -31.42
C THR A 147 45.59 24.36 -30.22
N VAL A 148 44.39 24.90 -30.00
CA VAL A 148 43.43 24.32 -29.06
C VAL A 148 42.82 23.08 -29.74
N ILE A 149 42.94 21.92 -29.10
CA ILE A 149 42.45 20.63 -29.61
C ILE A 149 41.10 20.22 -29.00
N SER A 150 40.79 20.71 -27.80
CA SER A 150 39.49 20.53 -27.16
C SER A 150 39.19 21.67 -26.17
N THR A 151 37.90 21.90 -25.92
CA THR A 151 37.42 22.80 -24.88
C THR A 151 36.33 22.12 -24.07
N ASP A 152 36.20 22.49 -22.80
CA ASP A 152 35.11 22.07 -21.94
C ASP A 152 34.55 23.29 -21.17
N PRO A 153 33.35 23.81 -21.48
CA PRO A 153 32.39 23.26 -22.43
C PRO A 153 32.89 23.22 -23.88
N VAL A 154 32.40 22.23 -24.64
CA VAL A 154 32.55 22.20 -26.10
C VAL A 154 31.83 23.38 -26.75
N ASN A 155 32.25 23.75 -27.96
CA ASN A 155 31.64 24.88 -28.66
C ASN A 155 30.13 24.63 -28.91
N ASN A 156 29.32 25.64 -28.60
CA ASN A 156 27.85 25.65 -28.60
C ASN A 156 27.16 24.67 -27.64
N ALA A 157 27.86 24.17 -26.61
CA ALA A 157 27.24 23.39 -25.54
C ALA A 157 26.06 24.15 -24.91
N SER A 158 24.92 23.51 -24.80
CA SER A 158 23.73 23.97 -24.08
C SER A 158 23.68 23.39 -22.66
N ALA A 159 22.74 23.87 -21.84
CA ALA A 159 22.49 23.37 -20.49
C ALA A 159 23.71 23.37 -19.53
N VAL A 160 24.73 24.20 -19.79
CA VAL A 160 25.97 24.21 -19.00
C VAL A 160 25.70 24.63 -17.55
N VAL A 161 26.26 23.88 -16.59
CA VAL A 161 26.12 24.15 -15.15
C VAL A 161 26.72 25.49 -14.74
N LEU A 162 26.10 26.16 -13.77
CA LEU A 162 26.40 27.56 -13.44
C LEU A 162 27.75 27.77 -12.72
N ASN A 163 28.32 26.70 -12.16
CA ASN A 163 29.63 26.68 -11.50
C ASN A 163 30.74 26.14 -12.42
N LYS A 164 30.52 26.09 -13.75
CA LYS A 164 31.45 25.46 -14.69
C LYS A 164 32.79 26.20 -14.78
N ILE A 165 33.85 25.51 -14.40
CA ILE A 165 35.23 25.86 -14.81
C ILE A 165 35.35 25.59 -16.31
N VAL A 166 35.89 26.57 -17.04
CA VAL A 166 36.02 26.54 -18.50
C VAL A 166 37.45 26.15 -18.88
N TYR A 167 37.63 25.07 -19.64
CA TYR A 167 38.93 24.52 -20.01
C TYR A 167 39.23 24.68 -21.51
N ALA A 168 40.52 24.78 -21.83
CA ALA A 168 41.05 24.63 -23.18
C ALA A 168 42.35 23.82 -23.14
N THR A 169 42.41 22.74 -23.92
CA THR A 169 43.59 21.87 -24.02
C THR A 169 44.31 22.13 -25.34
N PHE A 170 45.64 22.21 -25.30
CA PHE A 170 46.49 22.50 -26.44
C PHE A 170 47.15 21.25 -27.02
N SER A 171 47.54 21.31 -28.29
CA SER A 171 48.30 20.26 -29.00
C SER A 171 49.75 20.07 -28.53
N MET A 172 50.23 20.90 -27.60
CA MET A 172 51.57 20.85 -27.01
C MET A 172 51.59 21.65 -25.71
N GLU A 173 52.68 21.55 -24.94
CA GLU A 173 52.85 22.39 -23.75
C GLU A 173 53.07 23.88 -24.10
N MET A 174 52.30 24.73 -23.42
CA MET A 174 52.39 26.19 -23.51
C MET A 174 53.41 26.75 -22.52
N ASP A 175 53.95 27.95 -22.78
CA ASP A 175 54.65 28.73 -21.77
C ASP A 175 53.63 29.19 -20.71
N PRO A 176 53.71 28.70 -19.44
CA PRO A 176 52.75 29.04 -18.41
C PRO A 176 52.69 30.54 -18.10
N LEU A 177 53.77 31.29 -18.34
CA LEU A 177 53.82 32.74 -18.15
C LEU A 177 52.94 33.49 -19.17
N THR A 178 52.57 32.84 -20.27
CA THR A 178 51.67 33.41 -21.28
C THR A 178 50.21 33.00 -21.13
N ILE A 179 49.88 32.12 -20.17
CA ILE A 179 48.51 31.67 -19.89
C ILE A 179 47.98 32.43 -18.67
N THR A 180 47.23 33.50 -18.90
CA THR A 180 46.80 34.47 -17.88
C THR A 180 45.37 34.95 -18.13
N ALA A 181 44.77 35.68 -17.19
CA ALA A 181 43.47 36.33 -17.38
C ALA A 181 43.41 37.42 -18.48
N SER A 182 44.54 37.73 -19.16
CA SER A 182 44.56 38.56 -20.36
C SER A 182 44.63 37.76 -21.67
N THR A 183 44.97 36.47 -21.59
CA THR A 183 45.12 35.57 -22.74
C THR A 183 44.11 34.44 -22.76
N PHE A 184 43.53 34.06 -21.62
CA PHE A 184 42.29 33.29 -21.51
C PHE A 184 41.23 34.19 -20.86
N THR A 185 40.17 34.52 -21.62
CA THR A 185 39.09 35.40 -21.18
C THR A 185 37.72 34.76 -21.36
N LEU A 186 36.76 35.16 -20.52
CA LEU A 186 35.35 34.77 -20.60
C LEU A 186 34.47 36.03 -20.58
N LYS A 187 33.41 36.07 -21.40
CA LYS A 187 32.50 37.21 -21.54
C LYS A 187 31.04 36.81 -21.55
N GLN A 188 30.20 37.66 -20.97
CA GLN A 188 28.75 37.66 -21.11
C GLN A 188 28.38 38.74 -22.15
N GLY A 189 28.22 38.33 -23.42
CA GLY A 189 28.13 39.29 -24.53
C GLY A 189 29.38 40.18 -24.61
N THR A 190 29.23 41.47 -24.36
CA THR A 190 30.37 42.43 -24.31
C THR A 190 31.05 42.51 -22.94
N THR A 191 30.37 42.13 -21.85
CA THR A 191 30.85 42.26 -20.47
C THR A 191 31.87 41.19 -20.13
N VAL A 192 32.99 41.55 -19.50
CA VAL A 192 34.02 40.58 -19.04
C VAL A 192 33.56 39.91 -17.74
N VAL A 193 33.66 38.58 -17.69
CA VAL A 193 33.46 37.80 -16.47
C VAL A 193 34.77 37.80 -15.68
N ALA A 194 34.72 38.09 -14.38
CA ALA A 194 35.88 37.94 -13.51
C ALA A 194 36.15 36.45 -13.22
N GLY A 195 37.40 36.01 -13.34
CA GLY A 195 37.83 34.63 -13.08
C GLY A 195 39.32 34.54 -12.82
N THR A 196 39.75 33.45 -12.21
CA THR A 196 41.17 33.07 -12.10
C THR A 196 41.56 32.14 -13.25
N VAL A 197 42.80 32.24 -13.73
CA VAL A 197 43.35 31.38 -14.77
C VAL A 197 44.48 30.54 -14.19
N SER A 198 44.51 29.26 -14.55
CA SER A 198 45.58 28.33 -14.22
C SER A 198 45.97 27.50 -15.45
N TYR A 199 47.14 26.85 -15.37
CA TYR A 199 47.69 26.03 -16.44
C TYR A 199 48.43 24.82 -15.85
N LEU A 200 48.20 23.63 -16.40
CA LEU A 200 48.85 22.39 -15.99
C LEU A 200 48.96 21.41 -17.18
N GLY A 201 50.15 20.85 -17.41
CA GLY A 201 50.42 19.97 -18.55
C GLY A 201 50.17 20.68 -19.88
N THR A 202 49.15 20.22 -20.62
CA THR A 202 48.67 20.84 -21.87
C THR A 202 47.34 21.61 -21.72
N THR A 203 46.79 21.76 -20.51
CA THR A 203 45.44 22.32 -20.31
C THR A 203 45.46 23.62 -19.52
N ALA A 204 44.82 24.66 -20.07
CA ALA A 204 44.44 25.86 -19.34
C ALA A 204 43.03 25.73 -18.76
N SER A 205 42.80 26.35 -17.60
CA SER A 205 41.45 26.51 -17.03
C SER A 205 41.19 27.96 -16.64
N PHE A 206 39.92 28.38 -16.76
CA PHE A 206 39.36 29.64 -16.31
C PHE A 206 38.25 29.33 -15.31
N ASN A 207 38.42 29.72 -14.05
CA ASN A 207 37.46 29.51 -12.98
C ASN A 207 36.76 30.85 -12.65
N PRO A 208 35.45 31.03 -12.96
CA PRO A 208 34.71 32.25 -12.63
C PRO A 208 34.70 32.56 -11.12
N VAL A 209 34.87 33.83 -10.75
CA VAL A 209 34.80 34.29 -9.34
C VAL A 209 33.37 34.21 -8.79
N ASN A 210 32.40 34.48 -9.65
CA ASN A 210 30.97 34.36 -9.35
C ASN A 210 30.38 33.24 -10.21
N VAL A 211 29.34 32.56 -9.71
CA VAL A 211 28.53 31.66 -10.53
C VAL A 211 27.98 32.36 -11.77
N LEU A 212 27.95 31.64 -12.88
CA LEU A 212 27.42 32.12 -14.15
C LEU A 212 25.89 32.28 -14.06
N VAL A 213 25.35 33.26 -14.79
CA VAL A 213 23.91 33.49 -14.87
C VAL A 213 23.26 32.39 -15.70
N SER A 214 22.06 31.93 -15.35
CA SER A 214 21.29 30.92 -16.11
C SER A 214 20.82 31.42 -17.48
N ASN A 215 20.51 30.49 -18.40
CA ASN A 215 20.00 30.77 -19.76
C ASN A 215 20.80 31.84 -20.53
N THR A 216 22.12 31.89 -20.30
CA THR A 216 22.99 32.97 -20.75
C THR A 216 24.09 32.43 -21.65
N ILE A 217 24.28 33.09 -22.80
CA ILE A 217 25.38 32.78 -23.71
C ILE A 217 26.66 33.44 -23.19
N TYR A 218 27.67 32.61 -22.97
CA TYR A 218 29.03 33.03 -22.64
C TYR A 218 29.95 32.78 -23.83
N THR A 219 30.88 33.70 -24.07
CA THR A 219 31.94 33.59 -25.08
C THR A 219 33.28 33.47 -24.37
N ALA A 220 33.96 32.35 -24.56
CA ALA A 220 35.32 32.12 -24.10
C ALA A 220 36.31 32.39 -25.24
N THR A 221 37.53 32.80 -24.89
CA THR A 221 38.57 33.10 -25.89
C THR A 221 39.98 32.85 -25.34
N ILE A 222 40.77 32.05 -26.06
CA ILE A 222 42.23 32.08 -25.97
C ILE A 222 42.78 33.04 -27.04
N THR A 223 43.61 33.99 -26.65
CA THR A 223 44.17 34.99 -27.59
C THR A 223 45.53 34.55 -28.15
N THR A 224 45.96 35.17 -29.25
CA THR A 224 47.33 35.06 -29.80
C THR A 224 48.44 35.58 -28.87
N GLY A 225 48.10 36.04 -27.66
CA GLY A 225 49.08 36.28 -26.60
C GLY A 225 49.62 35.00 -25.95
N ALA A 226 48.87 33.88 -26.00
CA ALA A 226 49.30 32.58 -25.51
C ALA A 226 50.29 31.91 -26.49
N LYS A 227 51.38 31.36 -25.97
CA LYS A 227 52.53 30.83 -26.73
C LYS A 227 53.02 29.51 -26.18
N ASN A 228 53.73 28.73 -27.01
CA ASN A 228 54.53 27.59 -26.53
C ASN A 228 55.86 28.02 -25.90
N ALA A 229 56.56 27.08 -25.27
CA ALA A 229 57.83 27.32 -24.55
C ALA A 229 58.99 27.87 -25.43
N ILE A 230 58.86 27.83 -26.76
CA ILE A 230 59.81 28.44 -27.72
C ILE A 230 59.30 29.77 -28.30
N GLY A 231 58.22 30.34 -27.75
CA GLY A 231 57.70 31.66 -28.07
C GLY A 231 56.76 31.74 -29.29
N VAL A 232 56.36 30.62 -29.87
CA VAL A 232 55.42 30.57 -31.01
C VAL A 232 53.99 30.70 -30.49
N ALA A 233 53.26 31.69 -31.00
CA ALA A 233 51.87 31.96 -30.63
C ALA A 233 50.87 31.06 -31.38
N LEU A 234 49.63 31.00 -30.87
CA LEU A 234 48.46 30.56 -31.66
C LEU A 234 48.36 31.38 -32.97
N ALA A 235 48.00 30.72 -34.07
CA ALA A 235 47.83 31.38 -35.38
C ALA A 235 46.70 32.43 -35.42
N ALA A 236 45.68 32.26 -34.58
CA ALA A 236 44.54 33.16 -34.43
C ALA A 236 43.97 33.05 -33.00
N ASN A 237 43.11 33.99 -32.61
CA ASN A 237 42.34 33.84 -31.37
C ASN A 237 41.40 32.63 -31.52
N TYR A 238 41.45 31.69 -30.58
CA TYR A 238 40.51 30.59 -30.52
C TYR A 238 39.29 31.03 -29.69
N VAL A 239 38.13 31.12 -30.33
CA VAL A 239 36.89 31.65 -29.74
C VAL A 239 35.81 30.57 -29.80
N TRP A 240 35.11 30.37 -28.68
CA TRP A 240 33.97 29.45 -28.61
C TRP A 240 32.87 30.00 -27.69
N THR A 241 31.65 29.51 -27.90
CA THR A 241 30.46 29.91 -27.14
C THR A 241 29.88 28.73 -26.39
N PHE A 242 29.19 28.99 -25.29
CA PHE A 242 28.33 28.00 -24.62
C PHE A 242 27.15 28.72 -23.93
N THR A 243 26.07 27.99 -23.68
CA THR A 243 24.86 28.50 -23.05
C THR A 243 24.62 27.78 -21.73
N THR A 244 24.54 28.54 -20.65
CA THR A 244 24.19 28.00 -19.33
C THR A 244 22.75 27.51 -19.27
N GLY A 245 22.50 26.50 -18.46
CA GLY A 245 21.17 25.90 -18.30
C GLY A 245 20.17 26.75 -17.51
N THR A 246 18.95 26.23 -17.43
CA THR A 246 17.90 26.71 -16.54
C THR A 246 18.26 26.43 -15.09
N LEU A 247 17.89 27.37 -14.23
CA LEU A 247 18.13 27.31 -12.79
C LEU A 247 17.01 26.47 -12.13
N LEU A 248 17.04 25.15 -12.33
CA LEU A 248 16.05 24.23 -11.77
C LEU A 248 16.18 24.17 -10.24
N ALA A 249 15.11 24.51 -9.53
CA ALA A 249 15.03 24.32 -8.09
C ALA A 249 14.97 22.83 -7.75
N PRO A 250 15.74 22.34 -6.76
CA PRO A 250 15.64 20.97 -6.30
C PRO A 250 14.23 20.69 -5.76
N THR A 251 13.69 19.54 -6.16
CA THR A 251 12.47 18.95 -5.63
C THR A 251 12.81 17.61 -4.98
N VAL A 252 12.03 17.19 -3.97
CA VAL A 252 12.11 15.83 -3.44
C VAL A 252 11.26 14.93 -4.35
N ILE A 253 11.88 13.90 -4.93
CA ILE A 253 11.22 12.88 -5.76
C ILE A 253 10.51 11.86 -4.88
N SER A 254 11.15 11.43 -3.79
CA SER A 254 10.67 10.37 -2.92
C SER A 254 11.25 10.49 -1.52
N THR A 255 10.56 9.95 -0.51
CA THR A 255 11.08 9.77 0.84
C THR A 255 10.97 8.31 1.27
N SER A 256 11.85 7.89 2.19
CA SER A 256 11.72 6.61 2.90
C SER A 256 11.96 6.87 4.39
N PRO A 257 10.95 6.73 5.27
CA PRO A 257 9.57 6.34 4.97
C PRO A 257 8.85 7.27 3.99
N ALA A 258 7.93 6.71 3.21
CA ALA A 258 7.03 7.49 2.36
C ALA A 258 6.12 8.39 3.20
N ASN A 259 5.57 9.45 2.61
CA ASN A 259 4.62 10.30 3.31
C ASN A 259 3.38 9.50 3.75
N ASN A 260 2.98 9.68 5.00
CA ASN A 260 1.93 8.94 5.71
C ASN A 260 2.13 7.42 5.81
N ALA A 261 3.37 6.92 5.63
CA ALA A 261 3.69 5.52 5.89
C ALA A 261 3.43 5.16 7.37
N THR A 262 2.68 4.09 7.60
CA THR A 262 2.46 3.49 8.92
C THR A 262 3.44 2.32 9.16
N ALA A 263 3.38 1.71 10.34
CA ALA A 263 4.16 0.52 10.69
C ALA A 263 5.70 0.66 10.61
N VAL A 264 6.23 1.88 10.61
CA VAL A 264 7.67 2.12 10.42
C VAL A 264 8.49 1.50 11.55
N LEU A 265 9.58 0.81 11.21
CA LEU A 265 10.47 0.16 12.17
C LEU A 265 11.15 1.22 13.05
N LEU A 266 11.33 0.90 14.34
CA LEU A 266 11.86 1.87 15.31
C LEU A 266 13.30 2.32 14.99
N ASN A 267 14.08 1.46 14.34
CA ASN A 267 15.44 1.72 13.89
C ASN A 267 15.53 2.27 12.44
N THR A 268 14.44 2.80 11.87
CA THR A 268 14.45 3.32 10.50
C THR A 268 15.19 4.65 10.38
N ASN A 269 16.20 4.68 9.50
CA ASN A 269 16.80 5.92 8.99
C ASN A 269 15.84 6.60 8.01
N VAL A 270 15.68 7.92 8.14
CA VAL A 270 14.71 8.73 7.38
C VAL A 270 15.42 9.42 6.23
N SER A 271 15.01 9.20 4.99
CA SER A 271 15.74 9.65 3.80
C SER A 271 14.84 10.35 2.77
N ALA A 272 15.46 11.15 1.91
CA ALA A 272 14.83 11.87 0.80
C ALA A 272 15.75 11.88 -0.43
N THR A 273 15.17 11.59 -1.59
CA THR A 273 15.82 11.63 -2.91
C THR A 273 15.49 12.94 -3.60
N PHE A 274 16.49 13.66 -4.11
CA PHE A 274 16.31 14.93 -4.83
C PHE A 274 16.39 14.76 -6.35
N SER A 275 15.72 15.65 -7.08
CA SER A 275 15.72 15.69 -8.56
C SER A 275 17.03 16.19 -9.18
N VAL A 276 17.92 16.78 -8.38
CA VAL A 276 19.28 17.17 -8.77
C VAL A 276 20.24 16.97 -7.58
N PRO A 277 21.56 16.80 -7.82
CA PRO A 277 22.55 16.75 -6.74
C PRO A 277 22.53 18.00 -5.85
N MET A 278 22.55 17.76 -4.54
CA MET A 278 22.55 18.78 -3.50
C MET A 278 23.97 19.17 -3.09
N ASP A 279 24.15 20.40 -2.65
CA ASP A 279 25.38 20.81 -1.96
C ASP A 279 25.38 20.19 -0.55
N PRO A 280 26.28 19.23 -0.24
CA PRO A 280 26.29 18.55 1.04
C PRO A 280 26.55 19.48 2.22
N LEU A 281 27.17 20.65 2.00
CA LEU A 281 27.38 21.66 3.04
C LEU A 281 26.08 22.36 3.46
N THR A 282 25.02 22.23 2.65
CA THR A 282 23.69 22.82 2.91
C THR A 282 22.67 21.80 3.43
N ILE A 283 22.97 20.50 3.42
CA ILE A 283 22.13 19.45 4.00
C ILE A 283 22.69 19.09 5.38
N THR A 284 22.10 19.66 6.43
CA THR A 284 22.55 19.53 7.82
C THR A 284 21.35 19.27 8.73
N THR A 285 21.58 18.97 10.00
CA THR A 285 20.51 18.75 10.99
C THR A 285 19.65 20.00 11.28
N THR A 286 19.94 21.16 10.71
CA THR A 286 19.08 22.37 10.75
C THR A 286 18.26 22.57 9.46
N THR A 287 18.66 21.93 8.36
CA THR A 287 17.98 22.02 7.05
C THR A 287 17.30 20.73 6.65
N PHE A 288 17.61 19.60 7.29
CA PHE A 288 16.84 18.37 7.31
C PHE A 288 16.63 17.99 8.79
N THR A 289 15.42 18.20 9.30
CA THR A 289 15.04 17.90 10.69
C THR A 289 14.02 16.77 10.75
N LEU A 290 14.12 15.94 11.80
CA LEU A 290 13.06 15.01 12.21
C LEU A 290 12.43 15.50 13.52
N ARG A 291 11.11 15.43 13.65
CA ARG A 291 10.36 15.88 14.84
C ARG A 291 9.32 14.88 15.31
N ASP A 292 9.09 14.84 16.61
CA ASP A 292 7.90 14.29 17.27
C ASP A 292 7.08 15.48 17.79
N GLY A 293 6.02 15.84 17.08
CA GLY A 293 5.27 17.07 17.30
C GLY A 293 6.17 18.32 17.34
N LEU A 294 6.29 18.94 18.53
CA LEU A 294 7.16 20.10 18.76
C LEU A 294 8.63 19.72 19.07
N SER A 295 8.90 18.48 19.49
CA SER A 295 10.21 17.99 19.90
C SER A 295 11.10 17.67 18.69
N THR A 296 12.33 18.18 18.66
CA THR A 296 13.32 17.81 17.63
C THR A 296 14.07 16.54 18.02
N ILE A 297 14.11 15.56 17.12
CA ILE A 297 14.83 14.31 17.33
C ILE A 297 16.32 14.51 17.00
N PRO A 298 17.26 14.05 17.83
CA PRO A 298 18.68 14.07 17.51
C PRO A 298 19.04 12.99 16.48
N GLY A 299 19.94 13.34 15.55
CA GLY A 299 20.40 12.47 14.48
C GLY A 299 21.62 13.04 13.75
N THR A 300 22.12 12.30 12.77
CA THR A 300 23.21 12.72 11.87
C THR A 300 22.78 12.64 10.41
N ILE A 301 23.27 13.55 9.57
CA ILE A 301 23.04 13.51 8.12
C ILE A 301 24.17 12.72 7.45
N THR A 302 23.79 11.81 6.56
CA THR A 302 24.66 11.27 5.51
C THR A 302 24.08 11.66 4.14
N TYR A 303 24.95 11.95 3.16
CA TYR A 303 24.53 12.35 1.81
C TYR A 303 25.32 11.55 0.77
N ASN A 304 24.62 10.98 -0.22
CA ASN A 304 25.24 10.18 -1.29
C ASN A 304 24.45 10.31 -2.60
N GLY A 305 25.14 10.62 -3.70
CA GLY A 305 24.52 10.82 -5.02
C GLY A 305 23.50 11.96 -5.01
N SER A 306 22.21 11.60 -5.06
CA SER A 306 21.06 12.52 -4.91
C SER A 306 20.24 12.27 -3.64
N VAL A 307 20.70 11.44 -2.70
CA VAL A 307 19.94 11.03 -1.50
C VAL A 307 20.55 11.62 -0.24
N ALA A 308 19.72 12.29 0.56
CA ALA A 308 20.03 12.63 1.95
C ALA A 308 19.36 11.64 2.91
N THR A 309 20.08 11.24 3.95
CA THR A 309 19.58 10.33 4.99
C THR A 309 19.87 10.93 6.37
N PHE A 310 18.80 11.17 7.12
CA PHE A 310 18.79 11.46 8.55
C PHE A 310 18.81 10.14 9.33
N ASN A 311 19.86 9.94 10.12
CA ASN A 311 20.06 8.74 10.93
C ASN A 311 19.83 9.11 12.40
N PRO A 312 18.71 8.71 13.05
CA PRO A 312 18.47 9.02 14.46
C PRO A 312 19.59 8.50 15.37
N THR A 313 19.94 9.22 16.44
CA THR A 313 20.98 8.76 17.39
C THR A 313 20.50 7.67 18.36
N ALA A 314 19.20 7.36 18.36
CA ALA A 314 18.57 6.31 19.13
C ALA A 314 17.28 5.88 18.39
N ASP A 315 16.81 4.67 18.67
CA ASP A 315 15.57 4.15 18.07
C ASP A 315 14.37 5.08 18.38
N LEU A 316 13.54 5.26 17.36
CA LEU A 316 12.30 6.04 17.41
C LEU A 316 11.31 5.40 18.38
N GLN A 317 10.47 6.21 19.01
CA GLN A 317 9.43 5.74 19.92
C GLN A 317 8.32 5.02 19.15
N GLN A 318 7.73 3.99 19.75
CA GLN A 318 6.61 3.24 19.17
C GLN A 318 5.32 4.07 19.05
N ASN A 319 4.45 3.73 18.10
CA ASN A 319 3.14 4.38 17.87
C ASN A 319 3.19 5.92 17.90
N THR A 320 4.23 6.51 17.30
CA THR A 320 4.53 7.94 17.37
C THR A 320 4.57 8.52 15.95
N VAL A 321 3.94 9.68 15.75
CA VAL A 321 3.91 10.37 14.46
C VAL A 321 5.15 11.26 14.34
N TYR A 322 6.05 10.88 13.45
CA TYR A 322 7.25 11.63 13.14
C TYR A 322 7.06 12.49 11.89
N THR A 323 7.49 13.75 11.98
CA THR A 323 7.48 14.71 10.87
C THR A 323 8.90 14.94 10.38
N GLY A 324 9.19 14.52 9.15
CA GLY A 324 10.37 14.94 8.39
C GLY A 324 10.16 16.33 7.80
N THR A 325 11.22 17.14 7.77
CA THR A 325 11.18 18.45 7.10
C THR A 325 12.54 18.76 6.49
N ILE A 326 12.54 19.07 5.20
CA ILE A 326 13.68 19.65 4.48
C ILE A 326 13.34 21.11 4.17
N THR A 327 14.18 22.05 4.63
CA THR A 327 13.89 23.48 4.52
C THR A 327 14.47 24.11 3.25
N THR A 328 13.99 25.30 2.90
CA THR A 328 14.60 26.13 1.83
C THR A 328 16.04 26.57 2.11
N GLY A 329 16.63 26.20 3.26
CA GLY A 329 18.07 26.32 3.51
C GLY A 329 18.92 25.27 2.77
N ALA A 330 18.33 24.12 2.42
CA ALA A 330 18.95 23.08 1.60
C ALA A 330 18.99 23.50 0.12
N LYS A 331 20.13 23.29 -0.56
CA LYS A 331 20.39 23.80 -1.91
C LYS A 331 21.00 22.76 -2.86
N ASN A 332 20.77 22.93 -4.16
CA ASN A 332 21.50 22.18 -5.20
C ASN A 332 22.95 22.68 -5.34
N VAL A 333 23.81 21.90 -6.02
CA VAL A 333 25.23 22.25 -6.26
C VAL A 333 25.46 23.55 -7.07
N ALA A 334 24.41 24.14 -7.64
CA ALA A 334 24.42 25.46 -8.27
C ALA A 334 23.96 26.60 -7.34
N GLY A 335 23.70 26.31 -6.06
CA GLY A 335 23.28 27.28 -5.03
C GLY A 335 21.76 27.52 -4.94
N THR A 336 20.94 26.74 -5.65
CA THR A 336 19.48 26.92 -5.74
C THR A 336 18.78 26.28 -4.54
N PRO A 337 18.01 27.01 -3.72
CA PRO A 337 17.22 26.41 -2.65
C PRO A 337 16.02 25.61 -3.18
N LEU A 338 15.45 24.72 -2.37
CA LEU A 338 14.09 24.24 -2.61
C LEU A 338 13.14 25.44 -2.67
N SER A 339 12.12 25.39 -3.55
CA SER A 339 11.14 26.48 -3.69
C SER A 339 10.28 26.69 -2.43
N ASN A 340 10.04 25.62 -1.67
CA ASN A 340 9.30 25.60 -0.41
C ASN A 340 9.96 24.60 0.56
N ASN A 341 9.62 24.65 1.84
CA ASN A 341 9.95 23.55 2.76
C ASN A 341 9.19 22.29 2.31
N TYR A 342 9.89 21.17 2.15
CA TYR A 342 9.26 19.87 1.92
C TYR A 342 9.00 19.20 3.27
N VAL A 343 7.75 18.86 3.57
CA VAL A 343 7.31 18.31 4.86
C VAL A 343 6.56 17.01 4.59
N TRP A 344 6.85 15.97 5.39
CA TRP A 344 6.14 14.69 5.33
C TRP A 344 6.04 14.06 6.72
N SER A 345 5.04 13.22 6.93
CA SER A 345 4.81 12.49 8.17
C SER A 345 4.97 10.98 7.97
N PHE A 346 5.25 10.24 9.04
CA PHE A 346 5.11 8.79 9.10
C PHE A 346 4.84 8.35 10.55
N THR A 347 4.26 7.16 10.73
CA THR A 347 3.92 6.61 12.05
C THR A 347 4.72 5.34 12.31
N THR A 348 5.47 5.30 13.40
CA THR A 348 6.17 4.08 13.85
C THR A 348 5.19 2.99 14.26
N LEU A 349 5.64 1.74 14.20
CA LEU A 349 4.83 0.58 14.54
C LEU A 349 4.18 0.67 15.94
N SER A 350 2.93 0.21 16.01
CA SER A 350 2.25 -0.10 17.26
C SER A 350 2.51 -1.57 17.63
N THR A 351 2.42 -1.89 18.91
CA THR A 351 2.52 -3.26 19.45
C THR A 351 1.17 -3.88 19.81
N THR A 352 0.06 -3.19 19.54
CA THR A 352 -1.31 -3.69 19.75
C THR A 352 -1.62 -4.82 18.77
N ALA A 353 -1.77 -6.04 19.31
CA ALA A 353 -2.27 -7.18 18.54
C ALA A 353 -3.78 -6.99 18.26
N PRO A 354 -4.25 -7.31 17.04
CA PRO A 354 -5.66 -7.17 16.66
C PRO A 354 -6.57 -8.13 17.42
N LEU A 355 -7.83 -7.71 17.57
CA LEU A 355 -8.91 -8.40 18.29
C LEU A 355 -10.11 -8.62 17.36
N VAL A 356 -10.80 -9.76 17.49
CA VAL A 356 -12.12 -9.95 16.88
C VAL A 356 -13.17 -9.40 17.85
N ILE A 357 -13.92 -8.38 17.41
CA ILE A 357 -14.90 -7.64 18.22
C ILE A 357 -16.33 -8.14 18.04
N SER A 358 -16.66 -8.75 16.90
CA SER A 358 -17.96 -9.38 16.64
C SER A 358 -17.85 -10.53 15.64
N THR A 359 -18.87 -11.39 15.63
CA THR A 359 -19.01 -12.54 14.72
C THR A 359 -20.48 -12.73 14.34
N ASP A 360 -20.73 -13.15 13.10
CA ASP A 360 -22.06 -13.52 12.63
C ASP A 360 -21.98 -14.86 11.84
N PRO A 361 -22.64 -15.95 12.29
CA PRO A 361 -23.42 -16.08 13.52
C PRO A 361 -22.60 -15.80 14.77
N ALA A 362 -23.25 -15.17 15.74
CA ALA A 362 -22.67 -14.96 17.07
C ALA A 362 -22.35 -16.30 17.76
N ASN A 363 -21.37 -16.28 18.66
CA ASN A 363 -20.90 -17.49 19.34
C ASN A 363 -22.02 -18.20 20.12
N ASN A 364 -22.21 -19.50 19.84
CA ASN A 364 -23.28 -20.38 20.30
C ASN A 364 -24.69 -20.07 19.75
N ALA A 365 -24.82 -19.33 18.64
CA ALA A 365 -26.09 -19.15 17.95
C ALA A 365 -26.70 -20.52 17.54
N THR A 366 -28.03 -20.62 17.63
CA THR A 366 -28.82 -21.79 17.24
C THR A 366 -29.79 -21.43 16.11
N ASP A 367 -30.33 -22.45 15.44
CA ASP A 367 -31.28 -22.31 14.32
C ASP A 367 -30.76 -21.45 13.15
N VAL A 368 -29.44 -21.47 12.94
CA VAL A 368 -28.77 -20.76 11.84
C VAL A 368 -29.19 -21.33 10.48
N VAL A 369 -29.54 -20.46 9.53
CA VAL A 369 -29.93 -20.85 8.17
C VAL A 369 -28.79 -21.55 7.40
N LEU A 370 -29.15 -22.45 6.48
CA LEU A 370 -28.18 -23.36 5.86
C LEU A 370 -27.29 -22.68 4.80
N ASP A 371 -27.73 -21.55 4.27
CA ASP A 371 -27.06 -20.66 3.32
C ASP A 371 -26.32 -19.49 3.99
N LYS A 372 -26.10 -19.56 5.31
CA LYS A 372 -25.47 -18.49 6.09
C LYS A 372 -23.97 -18.35 5.79
N ASN A 373 -23.59 -17.20 5.25
CA ASN A 373 -22.20 -16.74 5.25
C ASN A 373 -21.74 -16.41 6.67
N ILE A 374 -20.47 -16.72 6.98
CA ILE A 374 -19.89 -16.63 8.31
C ILE A 374 -18.88 -15.48 8.35
N SER A 375 -18.99 -14.54 9.29
CA SER A 375 -18.11 -13.37 9.36
C SER A 375 -17.47 -13.15 10.73
N ALA A 376 -16.37 -12.40 10.72
CA ALA A 376 -15.68 -11.91 11.91
C ALA A 376 -15.18 -10.47 11.65
N THR A 377 -15.54 -9.53 12.52
CA THR A 377 -15.09 -8.13 12.44
C THR A 377 -13.97 -7.88 13.45
N PHE A 378 -12.94 -7.15 13.02
CA PHE A 378 -11.76 -6.80 13.81
C PHE A 378 -11.85 -5.38 14.37
N ASP A 379 -11.11 -5.11 15.46
CA ASP A 379 -10.94 -3.77 16.05
C ASP A 379 -10.12 -2.80 15.19
N MET A 380 -9.36 -3.32 14.22
CA MET A 380 -8.52 -2.56 13.30
C MET A 380 -8.47 -3.19 11.90
N PRO A 381 -8.10 -2.43 10.85
CA PRO A 381 -7.84 -2.96 9.51
C PRO A 381 -6.70 -4.00 9.50
N MET A 382 -6.93 -5.07 8.75
CA MET A 382 -6.05 -6.24 8.68
C MET A 382 -5.31 -6.31 7.33
N ASP A 383 -4.21 -7.07 7.29
CA ASP A 383 -3.53 -7.41 6.02
C ASP A 383 -4.38 -8.43 5.26
N PRO A 384 -5.00 -8.05 4.12
CA PRO A 384 -5.90 -8.94 3.38
C PRO A 384 -5.18 -10.19 2.85
N LEU A 385 -3.87 -10.12 2.59
CA LEU A 385 -3.08 -11.25 2.10
C LEU A 385 -2.92 -12.36 3.15
N THR A 386 -3.18 -12.03 4.43
CA THR A 386 -3.14 -13.00 5.53
C THR A 386 -4.50 -13.65 5.83
N ILE A 387 -5.58 -13.16 5.20
CA ILE A 387 -6.96 -13.64 5.43
C ILE A 387 -7.37 -14.51 4.25
N THR A 388 -7.31 -15.83 4.45
CA THR A 388 -7.46 -16.87 3.42
C THR A 388 -8.24 -18.06 3.98
N SER A 389 -8.66 -19.01 3.13
CA SER A 389 -9.25 -20.28 3.57
C SER A 389 -8.31 -21.18 4.40
N SER A 390 -7.02 -20.83 4.50
CA SER A 390 -6.07 -21.49 5.42
C SER A 390 -6.00 -20.83 6.81
N THR A 391 -6.52 -19.61 6.95
CA THR A 391 -6.39 -18.77 8.15
C THR A 391 -7.72 -18.32 8.75
N PHE A 392 -8.81 -18.29 7.97
CA PHE A 392 -10.20 -18.33 8.39
C PHE A 392 -10.77 -19.70 7.98
N ILE A 393 -10.97 -20.58 8.96
CA ILE A 393 -11.33 -21.99 8.75
C ILE A 393 -12.70 -22.27 9.35
N LEU A 394 -13.59 -22.91 8.59
CA LEU A 394 -14.86 -23.47 9.08
C LEU A 394 -14.77 -25.00 9.15
N ARG A 395 -15.30 -25.62 10.21
CA ARG A 395 -15.29 -27.08 10.42
C ARG A 395 -16.63 -27.63 10.91
N ASN A 396 -16.93 -28.86 10.48
CA ASN A 396 -17.91 -29.75 11.12
C ASN A 396 -17.14 -30.86 11.85
N GLY A 397 -16.94 -30.68 13.16
CA GLY A 397 -16.09 -31.54 13.97
C GLY A 397 -14.64 -31.58 13.43
N LEU A 398 -14.17 -32.75 13.02
CA LEU A 398 -12.84 -32.91 12.41
C LEU A 398 -12.78 -32.53 10.93
N ASN A 399 -13.92 -32.45 10.23
CA ASN A 399 -13.97 -32.19 8.79
C ASN A 399 -13.90 -30.69 8.52
N SER A 400 -13.02 -30.25 7.61
CA SER A 400 -13.07 -28.88 7.07
C SER A 400 -14.27 -28.71 6.14
N VAL A 401 -14.86 -27.52 6.13
CA VAL A 401 -15.84 -27.10 5.12
C VAL A 401 -15.08 -26.37 4.01
N SER A 402 -15.43 -26.64 2.75
CA SER A 402 -14.91 -25.87 1.62
C SER A 402 -15.68 -24.56 1.47
N GLY A 403 -14.99 -23.48 1.16
CA GLY A 403 -15.57 -22.15 1.01
C GLY A 403 -14.54 -21.14 0.53
N SER A 404 -15.04 -20.05 -0.04
CA SER A 404 -14.24 -18.88 -0.37
C SER A 404 -14.12 -17.94 0.84
N VAL A 405 -13.00 -17.21 0.91
CA VAL A 405 -12.76 -16.21 1.95
C VAL A 405 -12.48 -14.86 1.29
N SER A 406 -13.11 -13.81 1.81
CA SER A 406 -12.88 -12.42 1.40
C SER A 406 -12.72 -11.52 2.64
N TYR A 407 -12.19 -10.31 2.42
CA TYR A 407 -11.98 -9.31 3.46
C TYR A 407 -12.31 -7.93 2.91
N SER A 408 -13.05 -7.12 3.68
CA SER A 408 -13.36 -5.73 3.32
C SER A 408 -13.55 -4.87 4.58
N GLY A 409 -13.09 -3.62 4.54
CA GLY A 409 -13.09 -2.71 5.69
C GLY A 409 -12.34 -3.32 6.87
N SER A 410 -13.07 -3.65 7.94
CA SER A 410 -12.57 -4.40 9.10
C SER A 410 -13.15 -5.82 9.23
N THR A 411 -13.85 -6.36 8.23
CA THR A 411 -14.60 -7.63 8.34
C THR A 411 -14.09 -8.70 7.38
N ALA A 412 -13.78 -9.88 7.91
CA ALA A 412 -13.56 -11.11 7.14
C ALA A 412 -14.87 -11.87 6.94
N LEU A 413 -15.04 -12.47 5.77
CA LEU A 413 -16.20 -13.27 5.37
C LEU A 413 -15.74 -14.62 4.82
N PHE A 414 -16.37 -15.70 5.30
CA PHE A 414 -16.28 -17.06 4.78
C PHE A 414 -17.62 -17.41 4.14
N ASN A 415 -17.62 -17.69 2.84
CA ASN A 415 -18.78 -18.09 2.05
C ASN A 415 -18.65 -19.59 1.70
N PRO A 416 -19.45 -20.48 2.31
CA PRO A 416 -19.38 -21.92 2.06
C PRO A 416 -19.69 -22.28 0.59
N ASP A 417 -18.92 -23.18 -0.02
CA ASP A 417 -19.13 -23.60 -1.42
C ASP A 417 -20.44 -24.37 -1.64
N ALA A 418 -21.05 -24.84 -0.56
CA ALA A 418 -22.35 -25.53 -0.53
C ALA A 418 -23.07 -25.24 0.79
N ALA A 419 -24.40 -25.31 0.77
CA ALA A 419 -25.23 -25.12 1.95
C ALA A 419 -24.82 -26.08 3.09
N LEU A 420 -24.79 -25.53 4.30
CA LEU A 420 -24.42 -26.21 5.52
C LEU A 420 -25.41 -27.34 5.85
N LEU A 421 -24.91 -28.40 6.47
CA LEU A 421 -25.75 -29.52 6.90
C LEU A 421 -26.68 -29.08 8.04
N PRO A 422 -27.94 -29.54 8.10
CA PRO A 422 -28.87 -29.18 9.15
C PRO A 422 -28.53 -29.84 10.50
N ASN A 423 -29.03 -29.26 11.60
CA ASN A 423 -28.85 -29.75 12.98
C ASN A 423 -27.37 -30.07 13.32
N THR A 424 -26.44 -29.28 12.79
CA THR A 424 -25.00 -29.57 12.81
C THR A 424 -24.28 -28.44 13.54
N VAL A 425 -23.40 -28.81 14.48
CA VAL A 425 -22.52 -27.86 15.16
C VAL A 425 -21.32 -27.58 14.26
N TYR A 426 -21.19 -26.33 13.84
CA TYR A 426 -20.02 -25.84 13.13
C TYR A 426 -19.10 -25.07 14.08
N THR A 427 -17.81 -25.16 13.86
CA THR A 427 -16.77 -24.38 14.56
C THR A 427 -16.02 -23.55 13.53
N ALA A 428 -16.03 -22.24 13.71
CA ALA A 428 -15.25 -21.29 12.93
C ALA A 428 -13.98 -20.89 13.70
N THR A 429 -12.92 -20.55 12.98
CA THR A 429 -11.62 -20.19 13.58
C THR A 429 -10.91 -19.16 12.72
N ILE A 430 -10.61 -18.00 13.31
CA ILE A 430 -9.55 -17.12 12.81
C ILE A 430 -8.25 -17.53 13.51
N THR A 431 -7.21 -17.82 12.74
CA THR A 431 -5.91 -18.26 13.25
C THR A 431 -4.97 -17.09 13.55
N THR A 432 -3.92 -17.34 14.36
CA THR A 432 -2.76 -16.42 14.49
C THR A 432 -1.92 -16.29 13.21
N GLY A 433 -2.31 -16.92 12.10
CA GLY A 433 -1.77 -16.60 10.77
C GLY A 433 -2.27 -15.26 10.22
N VAL A 434 -3.44 -14.79 10.69
CA VAL A 434 -4.04 -13.49 10.33
C VAL A 434 -3.34 -12.35 11.09
N LYS A 435 -2.99 -11.28 10.38
CA LYS A 435 -2.20 -10.14 10.90
C LYS A 435 -2.83 -8.79 10.56
N ASN A 436 -2.50 -7.76 11.34
CA ASN A 436 -2.76 -6.38 10.97
C ASN A 436 -1.76 -5.87 9.90
N ALA A 437 -2.01 -4.68 9.34
CA ALA A 437 -1.12 -4.06 8.35
C ALA A 437 0.30 -3.74 8.88
N SER A 438 0.54 -3.83 10.20
CA SER A 438 1.89 -3.76 10.81
C SER A 438 2.57 -5.13 10.94
N GLY A 439 1.99 -6.19 10.35
CA GLY A 439 2.50 -7.55 10.41
C GLY A 439 2.30 -8.26 11.76
N ILE A 440 1.57 -7.67 12.71
CA ILE A 440 1.31 -8.25 14.03
C ILE A 440 0.11 -9.18 13.96
N ALA A 441 0.33 -10.43 14.36
CA ALA A 441 -0.68 -11.47 14.41
C ALA A 441 -1.71 -11.26 15.53
N LEU A 442 -2.90 -11.85 15.35
CA LEU A 442 -3.79 -12.20 16.46
C LEU A 442 -3.00 -12.89 17.58
N ALA A 443 -3.22 -12.48 18.83
CA ALA A 443 -2.47 -13.02 19.98
C ALA A 443 -2.78 -14.50 20.29
N VAL A 444 -3.96 -14.97 19.87
CA VAL A 444 -4.44 -16.36 19.99
C VAL A 444 -5.44 -16.63 18.88
N ASN A 445 -5.63 -17.90 18.49
CA ASN A 445 -6.71 -18.27 17.56
C ASN A 445 -8.07 -17.86 18.17
N TYR A 446 -8.86 -17.07 17.45
CA TYR A 446 -10.23 -16.76 17.83
C TYR A 446 -11.15 -17.87 17.33
N VAL A 447 -11.85 -18.55 18.24
CA VAL A 447 -12.67 -19.73 17.95
C VAL A 447 -14.08 -19.52 18.48
N TRP A 448 -15.08 -19.77 17.63
CA TRP A 448 -16.50 -19.72 17.99
C TRP A 448 -17.26 -20.85 17.31
N SER A 449 -18.46 -21.15 17.80
CA SER A 449 -19.33 -22.18 17.22
C SER A 449 -20.75 -21.67 17.00
N PHE A 450 -21.50 -22.38 16.18
CA PHE A 450 -22.93 -22.18 15.99
C PHE A 450 -23.59 -23.50 15.56
N THR A 451 -24.91 -23.59 15.71
CA THR A 451 -25.70 -24.76 15.32
C THR A 451 -26.70 -24.38 14.23
N THR A 452 -26.64 -25.08 13.10
CA THR A 452 -27.60 -24.91 12.00
C THR A 452 -29.00 -25.42 12.35
N LEU A 453 -30.02 -24.85 11.70
CA LEU A 453 -31.41 -25.20 11.91
C LEU A 453 -31.71 -26.68 11.68
N SER A 454 -32.69 -27.20 12.42
CA SER A 454 -33.09 -28.59 12.34
C SER A 454 -34.13 -28.80 11.24
N THR A 455 -33.90 -29.79 10.38
CA THR A 455 -34.86 -30.23 9.35
C THR A 455 -35.82 -31.31 9.84
N ALA A 456 -35.85 -31.60 11.15
CA ALA A 456 -36.86 -32.48 11.73
C ALA A 456 -38.24 -31.81 11.72
N PRO A 457 -39.35 -32.55 11.44
CA PRO A 457 -40.69 -32.01 11.57
C PRO A 457 -40.98 -31.56 13.02
N PRO A 458 -41.67 -30.43 13.25
CA PRO A 458 -42.18 -30.06 14.56
C PRO A 458 -43.19 -31.09 15.08
N THR A 459 -43.18 -31.31 16.40
CA THR A 459 -44.09 -32.23 17.10
C THR A 459 -44.71 -31.55 18.32
N VAL A 460 -45.98 -31.86 18.63
CA VAL A 460 -46.62 -31.41 19.88
C VAL A 460 -46.16 -32.33 21.01
N ILE A 461 -45.62 -31.73 22.08
CA ILE A 461 -45.05 -32.42 23.24
C ILE A 461 -45.91 -32.33 24.50
N LEU A 462 -46.85 -31.38 24.56
CA LEU A 462 -47.78 -31.20 25.68
C LEU A 462 -49.06 -30.50 25.21
N THR A 463 -50.20 -30.83 25.83
CA THR A 463 -51.49 -30.12 25.62
C THR A 463 -52.17 -29.81 26.95
N ASN A 464 -53.03 -28.78 26.95
CA ASN A 464 -53.83 -28.39 28.11
C ASN A 464 -55.23 -27.94 27.64
N PRO A 465 -56.35 -28.63 27.95
CA PRO A 465 -56.41 -29.90 28.69
C PRO A 465 -55.57 -31.02 28.06
N LEU A 466 -55.13 -31.94 28.89
CA LEU A 466 -54.53 -33.20 28.44
C LEU A 466 -55.55 -34.02 27.64
N ASN A 467 -55.06 -34.89 26.76
CA ASN A 467 -55.93 -35.77 25.98
C ASN A 467 -56.81 -36.66 26.88
N ASN A 468 -58.10 -36.68 26.60
CA ASN A 468 -59.18 -37.33 27.35
C ASN A 468 -59.41 -36.81 28.78
N ALA A 469 -59.01 -35.57 29.08
CA ALA A 469 -59.41 -34.92 30.34
C ALA A 469 -60.94 -34.76 30.43
N THR A 470 -61.52 -35.11 31.58
CA THR A 470 -62.93 -34.86 31.93
C THR A 470 -63.05 -33.60 32.79
N ASP A 471 -64.29 -33.19 33.05
CA ASP A 471 -64.65 -32.11 33.98
C ASP A 471 -63.95 -30.77 33.70
N VAL A 472 -63.71 -30.52 32.41
CA VAL A 472 -63.10 -29.29 31.94
C VAL A 472 -64.09 -28.14 32.10
N VAL A 473 -63.65 -27.08 32.80
CA VAL A 473 -64.41 -25.85 33.02
C VAL A 473 -64.79 -25.16 31.70
N LEU A 474 -65.99 -24.56 31.67
CA LEU A 474 -66.60 -24.09 30.41
C LEU A 474 -65.90 -22.87 29.78
N ASN A 475 -64.99 -22.21 30.51
CA ASN A 475 -64.18 -21.07 30.05
C ASN A 475 -62.72 -21.44 29.73
N LYS A 476 -62.42 -22.74 29.55
CA LYS A 476 -61.04 -23.23 29.40
C LYS A 476 -60.39 -22.75 28.09
N ILE A 477 -59.32 -21.95 28.23
CA ILE A 477 -58.33 -21.75 27.16
C ILE A 477 -57.61 -23.08 26.91
N VAL A 478 -57.54 -23.48 25.63
CA VAL A 478 -56.93 -24.72 25.17
C VAL A 478 -55.53 -24.42 24.61
N SER A 479 -54.51 -25.22 24.88
CA SER A 479 -53.14 -24.96 24.39
C SER A 479 -52.37 -26.21 23.96
N ALA A 480 -51.35 -26.01 23.12
CA ALA A 480 -50.41 -27.02 22.65
C ALA A 480 -48.99 -26.46 22.61
N THR A 481 -48.01 -27.20 23.15
CA THR A 481 -46.59 -26.83 23.19
C THR A 481 -45.78 -27.71 22.23
N PHE A 482 -44.82 -27.11 21.52
CA PHE A 482 -44.05 -27.75 20.46
C PHE A 482 -42.60 -28.10 20.85
N SER A 483 -42.03 -29.09 20.16
CA SER A 483 -40.63 -29.55 20.30
C SER A 483 -39.57 -28.57 19.75
N MET A 484 -39.99 -27.55 19.00
CA MET A 484 -39.18 -26.46 18.45
C MET A 484 -40.00 -25.17 18.33
N GLN A 485 -39.40 -24.06 17.90
CA GLN A 485 -40.18 -22.85 17.61
C GLN A 485 -40.95 -22.99 16.29
N MET A 486 -42.20 -22.57 16.32
CA MET A 486 -43.10 -22.49 15.17
C MET A 486 -43.03 -21.11 14.51
N ASP A 487 -43.28 -21.05 13.20
CA ASP A 487 -43.61 -19.82 12.50
C ASP A 487 -44.95 -19.27 13.05
N PRO A 488 -44.99 -18.06 13.64
CA PRO A 488 -46.22 -17.48 14.17
C PRO A 488 -47.32 -17.29 13.10
N LEU A 489 -46.96 -17.02 11.84
CA LEU A 489 -47.93 -16.82 10.75
C LEU A 489 -48.65 -18.13 10.39
N SER A 490 -47.95 -19.26 10.50
CA SER A 490 -48.52 -20.60 10.34
C SER A 490 -49.50 -21.01 11.45
N LEU A 491 -49.56 -20.29 12.58
CA LEU A 491 -50.39 -20.62 13.75
C LEU A 491 -51.59 -19.68 13.87
N ASN A 492 -52.73 -20.10 13.33
CA ASN A 492 -53.95 -19.32 13.25
C ASN A 492 -55.20 -20.23 13.37
N VAL A 493 -56.40 -19.65 13.28
CA VAL A 493 -57.68 -20.37 13.47
C VAL A 493 -57.99 -21.45 12.43
N LEU A 494 -57.21 -21.56 11.34
CA LEU A 494 -57.30 -22.68 10.38
C LEU A 494 -56.36 -23.84 10.74
N THR A 495 -55.28 -23.55 11.46
CA THR A 495 -54.21 -24.52 11.77
C THR A 495 -54.24 -25.01 13.21
N PHE A 496 -54.81 -24.23 14.14
CA PHE A 496 -55.25 -24.69 15.46
C PHE A 496 -56.78 -24.54 15.53
N THR A 497 -57.50 -25.66 15.52
CA THR A 497 -58.98 -25.70 15.50
C THR A 497 -59.55 -26.39 16.74
N LEU A 498 -60.78 -26.02 17.12
CA LEU A 498 -61.57 -26.64 18.18
C LEU A 498 -62.99 -26.95 17.65
N LYS A 499 -63.55 -28.13 17.97
CA LYS A 499 -64.86 -28.57 17.47
C LYS A 499 -65.70 -29.28 18.52
N ASN A 500 -67.02 -29.07 18.51
CA ASN A 500 -67.99 -29.98 19.11
C ASN A 500 -68.47 -30.94 18.01
N GLY A 501 -68.00 -32.18 18.01
CA GLY A 501 -68.23 -33.14 16.92
C GLY A 501 -67.77 -32.58 15.56
N THR A 502 -68.70 -32.30 14.66
CA THR A 502 -68.44 -31.70 13.35
C THR A 502 -68.47 -30.16 13.36
N ILE A 503 -69.04 -29.53 14.38
CA ILE A 503 -69.29 -28.08 14.46
C ILE A 503 -68.03 -27.38 14.96
N ALA A 504 -67.51 -26.40 14.21
CA ALA A 504 -66.38 -25.59 14.63
C ALA A 504 -66.78 -24.60 15.74
N VAL A 505 -65.92 -24.48 16.76
CA VAL A 505 -66.05 -23.47 17.83
C VAL A 505 -65.34 -22.20 17.36
N PRO A 506 -66.01 -21.02 17.31
CA PRO A 506 -65.33 -19.76 17.05
C PRO A 506 -64.37 -19.39 18.18
N GLY A 507 -63.20 -18.87 17.83
CA GLY A 507 -62.16 -18.51 18.78
C GLY A 507 -61.02 -17.74 18.14
N MET A 508 -60.06 -17.33 18.96
CA MET A 508 -58.82 -16.65 18.57
C MET A 508 -57.61 -17.53 18.92
N VAL A 509 -56.58 -17.49 18.07
CA VAL A 509 -55.31 -18.19 18.29
C VAL A 509 -54.20 -17.18 18.57
N THR A 510 -53.37 -17.46 19.57
CA THR A 510 -52.14 -16.71 19.86
C THR A 510 -50.98 -17.67 20.08
N TYR A 511 -49.75 -17.19 19.95
CA TYR A 511 -48.53 -17.99 20.09
C TYR A 511 -47.46 -17.23 20.87
N SER A 512 -46.79 -17.91 21.81
CA SER A 512 -45.67 -17.33 22.56
C SER A 512 -44.64 -18.39 22.96
N GLY A 513 -43.36 -18.07 22.77
CA GLY A 513 -42.21 -18.94 23.06
C GLY A 513 -42.17 -20.21 22.21
N ARG A 514 -42.92 -21.22 22.64
CA ARG A 514 -43.13 -22.54 22.02
C ARG A 514 -44.57 -23.07 22.16
N THR A 515 -45.51 -22.26 22.64
CA THR A 515 -46.89 -22.69 22.95
C THR A 515 -47.90 -21.88 22.17
N ALA A 516 -48.82 -22.55 21.48
CA ALA A 516 -50.01 -21.96 20.88
C ALA A 516 -51.20 -22.09 21.84
N TYR A 517 -52.06 -21.09 21.86
CA TYR A 517 -53.26 -20.99 22.69
C TYR A 517 -54.48 -20.73 21.81
N PHE A 518 -55.61 -21.35 22.13
CA PHE A 518 -56.91 -21.16 21.51
C PHE A 518 -57.91 -20.75 22.59
N ALA A 519 -58.49 -19.55 22.46
CA ALA A 519 -59.55 -19.06 23.33
C ALA A 519 -60.87 -18.99 22.55
N SER A 520 -61.91 -19.69 23.00
CA SER A 520 -63.23 -19.62 22.36
C SER A 520 -63.94 -18.29 22.64
N THR A 521 -64.70 -17.78 21.67
CA THR A 521 -65.44 -16.50 21.86
C THR A 521 -66.66 -16.63 22.76
N ASN A 522 -67.10 -17.87 23.02
CA ASN A 522 -68.22 -18.20 23.89
C ASN A 522 -67.79 -19.29 24.87
N LEU A 523 -68.54 -19.45 25.97
CA LEU A 523 -68.39 -20.60 26.86
C LEU A 523 -68.71 -21.90 26.12
N LEU A 524 -67.95 -22.94 26.47
CA LEU A 524 -68.18 -24.30 26.00
C LEU A 524 -69.47 -24.87 26.61
N GLN A 525 -70.14 -25.76 25.88
CA GLN A 525 -71.36 -26.43 26.33
C GLN A 525 -71.01 -27.45 27.42
N ALA A 526 -71.90 -27.67 28.39
CA ALA A 526 -71.72 -28.66 29.47
C ALA A 526 -71.88 -30.10 28.98
N GLY A 527 -71.27 -31.07 29.68
CA GLY A 527 -71.34 -32.50 29.37
C GLY A 527 -70.87 -32.91 27.97
N THR A 528 -70.08 -32.06 27.31
CA THR A 528 -69.84 -32.09 25.86
C THR A 528 -68.40 -32.48 25.55
N LEU A 529 -68.24 -33.42 24.61
CA LEU A 529 -66.94 -33.85 24.10
C LEU A 529 -66.45 -32.88 23.00
N TYR A 530 -65.35 -32.19 23.29
CA TYR A 530 -64.65 -31.33 22.34
C TYR A 530 -63.42 -32.02 21.75
N THR A 531 -63.16 -31.76 20.47
CA THR A 531 -61.97 -32.19 19.74
C THR A 531 -61.15 -30.98 19.35
N ALA A 532 -59.91 -30.91 19.80
CA ALA A 532 -58.91 -29.93 19.39
C ALA A 532 -57.95 -30.55 18.36
N THR A 533 -57.40 -29.74 17.46
CA THR A 533 -56.47 -30.23 16.42
C THR A 533 -55.47 -29.15 16.00
N ILE A 534 -54.18 -29.47 16.06
CA ILE A 534 -53.14 -28.79 15.27
C ILE A 534 -53.02 -29.51 13.93
N THR A 535 -53.09 -28.78 12.82
CA THR A 535 -52.99 -29.35 11.47
C THR A 535 -51.55 -29.32 10.93
N THR A 536 -51.29 -30.09 9.87
CA THR A 536 -50.07 -29.98 9.06
C THR A 536 -49.92 -28.63 8.33
N GLY A 537 -50.85 -27.69 8.49
CA GLY A 537 -50.68 -26.30 8.06
C GLY A 537 -49.77 -25.48 8.98
N ALA A 538 -49.59 -25.88 10.24
CA ALA A 538 -48.64 -25.25 11.15
C ALA A 538 -47.21 -25.74 10.87
N LYS A 539 -46.24 -24.82 10.94
CA LYS A 539 -44.86 -25.01 10.46
C LYS A 539 -43.82 -24.49 11.45
N ASN A 540 -42.60 -25.03 11.38
CA ASN A 540 -41.44 -24.42 12.03
C ASN A 540 -40.91 -23.20 11.21
N LEU A 541 -39.94 -22.47 11.77
CA LEU A 541 -39.32 -21.30 11.11
C LEU A 541 -38.61 -21.66 9.78
N ALA A 542 -38.24 -22.93 9.56
CA ALA A 542 -37.71 -23.45 8.29
C ALA A 542 -38.82 -23.83 7.29
N GLY A 543 -40.09 -23.51 7.57
CA GLY A 543 -41.25 -23.78 6.71
C GLY A 543 -41.73 -25.24 6.72
N ILE A 544 -41.16 -26.10 7.57
CA ILE A 544 -41.45 -27.54 7.65
C ILE A 544 -42.70 -27.76 8.50
N ALA A 545 -43.68 -28.44 7.93
CA ALA A 545 -44.96 -28.78 8.56
C ALA A 545 -44.83 -29.86 9.65
N LEU A 546 -45.82 -29.95 10.55
CA LEU A 546 -46.04 -31.19 11.32
C LEU A 546 -46.20 -32.37 10.34
N GLU A 547 -45.63 -33.51 10.67
CA GLU A 547 -45.71 -34.74 9.85
C GLU A 547 -47.16 -35.26 9.72
N ASN A 548 -47.96 -35.10 10.77
CA ASN A 548 -49.37 -35.49 10.85
C ASN A 548 -50.18 -34.47 11.65
N ASN A 549 -51.50 -34.42 11.44
CA ASN A 549 -52.40 -33.63 12.30
C ASN A 549 -52.35 -34.18 13.74
N TYR A 550 -52.06 -33.33 14.72
CA TYR A 550 -52.10 -33.70 16.13
C TYR A 550 -53.50 -33.42 16.70
N VAL A 551 -54.23 -34.49 17.03
CA VAL A 551 -55.64 -34.44 17.48
C VAL A 551 -55.74 -34.89 18.94
N TRP A 552 -56.50 -34.17 19.76
CA TRP A 552 -56.82 -34.58 21.12
C TRP A 552 -58.24 -34.17 21.52
N THR A 553 -58.80 -34.87 22.51
CA THR A 553 -60.18 -34.70 22.97
C THR A 553 -60.24 -34.33 24.45
N PHE A 554 -61.32 -33.65 24.87
CA PHE A 554 -61.63 -33.42 26.28
C PHE A 554 -63.13 -33.24 26.49
N THR A 555 -63.63 -33.52 27.69
CA THR A 555 -65.07 -33.45 28.02
C THR A 555 -65.31 -32.41 29.11
N THR A 556 -66.31 -31.56 28.93
CA THR A 556 -66.75 -30.58 29.94
C THR A 556 -67.65 -31.19 31.02
N SER A 557 -67.68 -30.58 32.21
CA SER A 557 -68.48 -31.06 33.36
C SER A 557 -69.98 -31.18 33.05
N SER A 558 -70.64 -32.20 33.63
CA SER A 558 -72.08 -32.47 33.46
C SER A 558 -72.95 -31.83 34.56
N VAL A 559 -74.26 -31.72 34.32
CA VAL A 559 -75.22 -31.06 35.23
C VAL A 559 -75.81 -32.00 36.29
N VAL A 560 -76.04 -31.48 37.50
CA VAL A 560 -76.57 -32.21 38.68
C VAL A 560 -77.67 -31.36 39.35
N ALA A 561 -78.65 -32.01 39.99
CA ALA A 561 -79.69 -31.32 40.77
C ALA A 561 -79.10 -30.65 42.03
N PRO A 562 -79.57 -29.45 42.41
CA PRO A 562 -79.00 -28.71 43.52
C PRO A 562 -79.40 -29.28 44.89
N THR A 563 -78.43 -29.35 45.78
CA THR A 563 -78.56 -29.71 47.20
C THR A 563 -77.83 -28.68 48.05
N VAL A 564 -78.33 -28.38 49.26
CA VAL A 564 -77.59 -27.54 50.21
C VAL A 564 -76.45 -28.38 50.82
N ILE A 565 -75.20 -27.97 50.60
CA ILE A 565 -74.01 -28.61 51.17
C ILE A 565 -73.72 -28.08 52.56
N SER A 566 -73.89 -26.77 52.77
CA SER A 566 -73.61 -26.12 54.06
C SER A 566 -74.48 -24.89 54.29
N THR A 567 -74.61 -24.50 55.56
CA THR A 567 -75.23 -23.25 55.98
C THR A 567 -74.29 -22.48 56.90
N ASP A 568 -74.39 -21.15 56.86
CA ASP A 568 -73.72 -20.26 57.80
C ASP A 568 -74.74 -19.22 58.31
N PRO A 569 -75.18 -19.28 59.58
CA PRO A 569 -74.72 -20.20 60.62
C PRO A 569 -75.03 -21.67 60.34
N ALA A 570 -74.16 -22.55 60.83
CA ALA A 570 -74.39 -24.00 60.81
C ALA A 570 -75.63 -24.36 61.65
N ASN A 571 -76.30 -25.45 61.31
CA ASN A 571 -77.53 -25.87 62.00
C ASN A 571 -77.29 -26.12 63.50
N ASN A 572 -78.06 -25.42 64.35
CA ASN A 572 -77.95 -25.33 65.81
C ASN A 572 -76.68 -24.59 66.33
N ALA A 573 -76.02 -23.76 65.51
CA ALA A 573 -74.89 -22.93 65.97
C ALA A 573 -75.31 -21.96 67.10
N SER A 574 -74.40 -21.68 68.02
CA SER A 574 -74.57 -20.74 69.13
C SER A 574 -73.44 -19.72 69.18
N GLY A 575 -73.68 -18.54 69.77
CA GLY A 575 -72.71 -17.44 69.75
C GLY A 575 -72.61 -16.75 68.39
N VAL A 576 -73.69 -16.79 67.59
CA VAL A 576 -73.81 -16.09 66.30
C VAL A 576 -73.89 -14.58 66.50
N VAL A 577 -73.37 -13.81 65.56
CA VAL A 577 -73.38 -12.34 65.65
C VAL A 577 -74.73 -11.72 65.24
N LEU A 578 -74.91 -10.42 65.51
CA LEU A 578 -76.24 -9.78 65.46
C LEU A 578 -76.58 -9.29 64.04
N ASP A 579 -75.60 -8.67 63.40
CA ASP A 579 -75.48 -8.38 61.97
C ASP A 579 -75.57 -9.62 61.05
N LYS A 580 -75.56 -10.84 61.60
CA LYS A 580 -75.26 -12.05 60.82
C LYS A 580 -76.23 -12.25 59.65
N ASN A 581 -75.70 -12.05 58.45
CA ASN A 581 -76.30 -12.51 57.21
C ASN A 581 -76.33 -14.04 57.16
N ILE A 582 -77.48 -14.59 56.77
CA ILE A 582 -77.80 -16.03 56.89
C ILE A 582 -77.67 -16.69 55.53
N ALA A 583 -76.78 -17.66 55.39
CA ALA A 583 -76.36 -18.21 54.11
C ALA A 583 -76.64 -19.73 53.97
N ALA A 584 -76.92 -20.15 52.74
CA ALA A 584 -76.96 -21.56 52.31
C ALA A 584 -76.17 -21.73 51.01
N THR A 585 -75.21 -22.65 51.00
CA THR A 585 -74.34 -22.94 49.85
C THR A 585 -74.78 -24.22 49.17
N PHE A 586 -75.02 -24.14 47.86
CA PHE A 586 -75.52 -25.24 47.04
C PHE A 586 -74.39 -26.01 46.35
N SER A 587 -74.67 -27.26 45.98
CA SER A 587 -73.76 -28.16 45.25
C SER A 587 -73.46 -27.74 43.81
N VAL A 588 -74.31 -26.89 43.22
CA VAL A 588 -74.15 -26.28 41.89
C VAL A 588 -74.67 -24.84 41.91
N PRO A 589 -74.25 -23.97 40.95
CA PRO A 589 -74.78 -22.61 40.84
C PRO A 589 -76.30 -22.58 40.60
N MET A 590 -76.98 -21.66 41.28
CA MET A 590 -78.43 -21.43 41.20
C MET A 590 -78.77 -20.33 40.20
N ASP A 591 -79.94 -20.45 39.57
CA ASP A 591 -80.55 -19.36 38.80
C ASP A 591 -80.91 -18.23 39.79
N PRO A 592 -80.24 -17.06 39.74
CA PRO A 592 -80.45 -15.99 40.70
C PRO A 592 -81.89 -15.46 40.70
N LEU A 593 -82.63 -15.60 39.61
CA LEU A 593 -84.03 -15.18 39.51
C LEU A 593 -84.96 -16.04 40.38
N THR A 594 -84.55 -17.28 40.68
CA THR A 594 -85.31 -18.23 41.50
C THR A 594 -84.95 -18.19 42.99
N ILE A 595 -83.89 -17.47 43.35
CA ILE A 595 -83.43 -17.26 44.73
C ILE A 595 -83.87 -15.88 45.20
N ASN A 596 -84.95 -15.81 45.97
CA ASN A 596 -85.55 -14.56 46.42
C ASN A 596 -86.29 -14.73 47.76
N ASN A 597 -86.87 -13.64 48.30
CA ASN A 597 -87.57 -13.60 49.59
C ASN A 597 -88.78 -14.56 49.74
N THR A 598 -89.21 -15.26 48.68
CA THR A 598 -90.24 -16.33 48.76
C THR A 598 -89.66 -17.74 48.73
N THR A 599 -88.41 -17.91 48.29
CA THR A 599 -87.69 -19.18 48.20
C THR A 599 -86.56 -19.32 49.22
N PHE A 600 -86.16 -18.22 49.88
CA PHE A 600 -85.34 -18.21 51.09
C PHE A 600 -85.99 -17.30 52.15
N THR A 601 -86.34 -17.85 53.31
CA THR A 601 -87.01 -17.15 54.42
C THR A 601 -86.32 -17.36 55.77
N LEU A 602 -86.54 -16.44 56.71
CA LEU A 602 -86.01 -16.46 58.08
C LEU A 602 -87.13 -16.10 59.08
N LEU A 603 -87.22 -16.84 60.19
CA LEU A 603 -88.21 -16.68 61.25
C LEU A 603 -87.54 -16.51 62.62
N ASN A 604 -88.08 -15.61 63.45
CA ASN A 604 -87.86 -15.58 64.89
C ASN A 604 -89.02 -16.35 65.56
N GLY A 605 -88.80 -17.62 65.87
CA GLY A 605 -89.86 -18.54 66.29
C GLY A 605 -90.92 -18.73 65.20
N VAL A 606 -92.02 -17.97 65.27
CA VAL A 606 -93.11 -17.94 64.28
C VAL A 606 -93.28 -16.58 63.57
N VAL A 607 -92.47 -15.57 63.93
CA VAL A 607 -92.54 -14.23 63.35
C VAL A 607 -91.54 -14.11 62.20
N PRO A 608 -91.96 -13.78 60.96
CA PRO A 608 -91.04 -13.55 59.86
C PRO A 608 -90.09 -12.38 60.14
N VAL A 609 -88.80 -12.60 59.91
CA VAL A 609 -87.78 -11.54 59.89
C VAL A 609 -87.84 -10.88 58.51
N THR A 610 -87.84 -9.55 58.44
CA THR A 610 -87.72 -8.84 57.17
C THR A 610 -86.26 -8.82 56.71
N GLY A 611 -86.00 -9.18 55.45
CA GLY A 611 -84.66 -9.27 54.90
C GLY A 611 -84.63 -9.08 53.38
N VAL A 612 -83.44 -9.06 52.81
CA VAL A 612 -83.19 -9.07 51.37
C VAL A 612 -82.37 -10.31 51.04
N VAL A 613 -82.91 -11.16 50.18
CA VAL A 613 -82.19 -12.31 49.65
C VAL A 613 -81.31 -11.87 48.49
N SER A 614 -80.06 -12.30 48.53
CA SER A 614 -79.05 -12.16 47.49
C SER A 614 -78.50 -13.53 47.09
N TYR A 615 -77.91 -13.63 45.89
CA TYR A 615 -77.27 -14.85 45.42
C TYR A 615 -75.93 -14.52 44.75
N SER A 616 -74.87 -15.24 45.12
CA SER A 616 -73.53 -15.05 44.55
C SER A 616 -72.71 -16.34 44.60
N GLY A 617 -71.98 -16.64 43.51
CA GLY A 617 -71.22 -17.88 43.37
C GLY A 617 -72.14 -19.11 43.41
N THR A 618 -71.98 -19.95 44.46
CA THR A 618 -72.89 -21.06 44.76
C THR A 618 -73.78 -20.80 45.99
N THR A 619 -73.77 -19.60 46.57
CA THR A 619 -74.37 -19.30 47.89
C THR A 619 -75.52 -18.31 47.81
N ALA A 620 -76.67 -18.67 48.40
CA ALA A 620 -77.73 -17.74 48.71
C ALA A 620 -77.50 -17.14 50.09
N THR A 621 -77.76 -15.84 50.24
CA THR A 621 -77.63 -15.13 51.52
C THR A 621 -78.85 -14.25 51.77
N PHE A 622 -79.59 -14.56 52.83
CA PHE A 622 -80.65 -13.75 53.40
C PHE A 622 -80.03 -12.74 54.36
N ASN A 623 -80.04 -11.46 53.98
CA ASN A 623 -79.53 -10.38 54.81
C ASN A 623 -80.70 -9.78 55.60
N PRO A 624 -80.74 -9.86 56.94
CA PRO A 624 -81.76 -9.17 57.74
C PRO A 624 -81.74 -7.66 57.47
N THR A 625 -82.92 -7.02 57.39
CA THR A 625 -83.03 -5.55 57.22
C THR A 625 -82.80 -4.77 58.51
N ILE A 626 -82.70 -5.47 59.64
CA ILE A 626 -82.42 -4.99 60.99
C ILE A 626 -81.69 -6.11 61.74
N ASP A 627 -80.73 -5.74 62.59
CA ASP A 627 -79.89 -6.67 63.36
C ASP A 627 -80.73 -7.70 64.15
N LEU A 628 -80.25 -8.94 64.17
CA LEU A 628 -80.83 -10.03 64.93
C LEU A 628 -80.65 -9.78 66.43
N VAL A 629 -81.70 -10.06 67.21
CA VAL A 629 -81.72 -9.82 68.65
C VAL A 629 -80.71 -10.75 69.34
N SER A 630 -79.98 -10.24 70.33
CA SER A 630 -78.97 -11.01 71.08
C SER A 630 -79.61 -12.14 71.93
N GLY A 631 -78.85 -13.21 72.18
CA GLY A 631 -79.30 -14.41 72.90
C GLY A 631 -80.52 -15.14 72.30
N THR A 632 -80.92 -14.83 71.06
CA THR A 632 -82.21 -15.25 70.47
C THR A 632 -82.02 -16.36 69.43
N VAL A 633 -82.98 -17.27 69.34
CA VAL A 633 -82.97 -18.42 68.42
C VAL A 633 -83.78 -18.12 67.16
N TYR A 634 -83.22 -18.41 65.99
CA TYR A 634 -83.83 -18.18 64.68
C TYR A 634 -83.91 -19.48 63.86
N THR A 635 -84.83 -19.52 62.90
CA THR A 635 -85.06 -20.65 61.98
C THR A 635 -85.07 -20.16 60.53
N ALA A 636 -84.24 -20.75 59.67
CA ALA A 636 -84.10 -20.40 58.26
C ALA A 636 -84.61 -21.52 57.34
N THR A 637 -85.02 -21.19 56.11
CA THR A 637 -85.58 -22.17 55.16
C THR A 637 -85.31 -21.80 53.69
N ILE A 638 -84.80 -22.75 52.91
CA ILE A 638 -84.83 -22.75 51.43
C ILE A 638 -86.01 -23.62 50.96
N THR A 639 -86.72 -23.20 49.90
CA THR A 639 -87.83 -23.99 49.31
C THR A 639 -87.50 -24.58 47.94
N THR A 640 -88.24 -25.61 47.52
CA THR A 640 -88.16 -26.25 46.19
C THR A 640 -88.51 -25.31 45.00
N GLY A 641 -88.89 -24.05 45.26
CA GLY A 641 -88.98 -23.03 44.22
C GLY A 641 -87.62 -22.57 43.69
N ALA A 642 -86.55 -22.75 44.45
CA ALA A 642 -85.16 -22.46 44.07
C ALA A 642 -84.62 -23.49 43.06
N LYS A 643 -83.89 -23.03 42.03
CA LYS A 643 -83.41 -23.88 40.91
C LYS A 643 -81.94 -23.64 40.54
N ASN A 644 -81.28 -24.65 39.97
CA ASN A 644 -79.94 -24.49 39.38
C ASN A 644 -79.98 -23.62 38.10
N VAL A 645 -78.83 -23.13 37.62
CA VAL A 645 -78.74 -22.34 36.37
C VAL A 645 -79.20 -23.07 35.10
N ALA A 646 -79.45 -24.38 35.18
CA ALA A 646 -80.05 -25.20 34.12
C ALA A 646 -81.57 -25.42 34.31
N GLY A 647 -82.21 -24.76 35.28
CA GLY A 647 -83.65 -24.77 35.53
C GLY A 647 -84.18 -25.91 36.42
N ILE A 648 -83.31 -26.69 37.06
CA ILE A 648 -83.68 -27.86 37.88
C ILE A 648 -83.85 -27.47 39.36
N PRO A 649 -85.00 -27.73 40.01
CA PRO A 649 -85.24 -27.37 41.41
C PRO A 649 -84.48 -28.25 42.43
N LEU A 650 -84.44 -27.82 43.69
CA LEU A 650 -84.20 -28.75 44.81
C LEU A 650 -85.33 -29.79 44.89
N GLU A 651 -85.01 -31.01 45.34
CA GLU A 651 -86.02 -32.06 45.57
C GLU A 651 -86.94 -31.74 46.77
N ASP A 652 -86.38 -31.22 47.87
CA ASP A 652 -87.07 -30.93 49.13
C ASP A 652 -86.71 -29.54 49.70
N ASN A 653 -87.57 -29.03 50.59
CA ASN A 653 -87.28 -27.81 51.36
C ASN A 653 -86.18 -28.09 52.41
N TYR A 654 -85.21 -27.18 52.54
CA TYR A 654 -84.09 -27.31 53.49
C TYR A 654 -84.23 -26.31 54.65
N VAL A 655 -84.18 -26.80 55.90
CA VAL A 655 -84.52 -26.02 57.12
C VAL A 655 -83.42 -26.17 58.18
N TRP A 656 -83.03 -25.07 58.85
CA TRP A 656 -82.04 -25.09 59.95
C TRP A 656 -82.26 -23.97 60.98
N THR A 657 -81.56 -24.02 62.12
CA THR A 657 -81.67 -23.06 63.24
C THR A 657 -80.32 -22.54 63.73
N PHE A 658 -80.30 -21.45 64.52
CA PHE A 658 -79.09 -20.92 65.21
C PHE A 658 -79.41 -19.91 66.33
N THR A 659 -78.43 -19.52 67.15
CA THR A 659 -78.57 -18.65 68.36
C THR A 659 -77.44 -17.61 68.52
N THR A 660 -77.74 -16.38 68.96
CA THR A 660 -76.81 -15.22 68.95
C THR A 660 -75.94 -14.97 70.23
N THR A 661 -75.03 -13.97 70.20
CA THR A 661 -73.78 -13.86 71.03
C THR A 661 -73.68 -12.71 72.08
N SER A 662 -72.52 -12.64 72.76
CA SER A 662 -72.05 -11.58 73.68
C SER A 662 -70.49 -11.53 73.73
N GLY A 663 -69.81 -10.37 73.74
CA GLY A 663 -68.39 -10.26 73.31
C GLY A 663 -67.45 -9.19 73.94
N ILE A 664 -66.35 -8.86 73.22
CA ILE A 664 -65.19 -7.98 73.58
C ILE A 664 -64.89 -7.02 72.40
N ALA A 665 -64.10 -5.94 72.54
CA ALA A 665 -63.84 -4.90 71.51
C ALA A 665 -62.60 -5.12 70.58
N PRO A 666 -62.56 -4.52 69.36
CA PRO A 666 -61.44 -4.56 68.39
C PRO A 666 -60.41 -3.41 68.47
N THR A 667 -59.28 -3.57 67.77
CA THR A 667 -58.26 -2.52 67.50
C THR A 667 -57.62 -2.67 66.10
N VAL A 668 -56.99 -1.60 65.57
CA VAL A 668 -56.14 -1.65 64.35
C VAL A 668 -54.69 -1.98 64.71
N ILE A 669 -54.02 -2.79 63.90
CA ILE A 669 -52.65 -3.30 64.16
C ILE A 669 -51.63 -3.04 63.04
N ALA A 670 -52.06 -2.74 61.80
CA ALA A 670 -51.16 -2.39 60.69
C ALA A 670 -51.89 -1.63 59.57
N THR A 671 -51.17 -0.85 58.76
CA THR A 671 -51.68 -0.17 57.55
C THR A 671 -50.68 -0.25 56.40
N ASP A 672 -51.17 -0.24 55.16
CA ASP A 672 -50.38 0.00 53.93
C ASP A 672 -51.16 0.96 53.02
N PRO A 673 -50.64 2.16 52.70
CA PRO A 673 -49.37 2.73 53.16
C PRO A 673 -49.25 2.86 54.68
N ILE A 674 -48.03 2.70 55.17
CA ILE A 674 -47.69 2.97 56.58
C ILE A 674 -47.85 4.46 56.89
N ASN A 675 -48.14 4.79 58.14
CA ASN A 675 -48.37 6.18 58.56
C ASN A 675 -47.17 7.09 58.25
N ASN A 676 -47.41 8.20 57.53
CA ASN A 676 -46.44 9.15 56.99
C ASN A 676 -45.55 8.60 55.85
N ALA A 677 -45.99 7.56 55.12
CA ALA A 677 -45.33 7.15 53.88
C ALA A 677 -45.29 8.27 52.83
N SER A 678 -44.24 8.29 51.99
CA SER A 678 -44.06 9.23 50.88
C SER A 678 -43.76 8.48 49.58
N TYR A 679 -43.90 9.17 48.43
CA TYR A 679 -43.77 8.59 47.10
C TYR A 679 -44.72 7.41 46.85
N VAL A 680 -45.94 7.50 47.36
CA VAL A 680 -47.00 6.52 47.10
C VAL A 680 -47.49 6.69 45.64
N VAL A 681 -47.46 5.62 44.86
CA VAL A 681 -47.97 5.58 43.47
C VAL A 681 -49.45 5.95 43.39
N LEU A 682 -49.89 6.50 42.26
CA LEU A 682 -51.21 7.15 42.16
C LEU A 682 -52.39 6.15 42.18
N ASP A 683 -52.17 4.93 41.70
CA ASP A 683 -53.15 3.83 41.68
C ASP A 683 -53.32 3.11 43.05
N LYS A 684 -52.54 3.50 44.07
CA LYS A 684 -52.37 2.71 45.31
C LYS A 684 -53.71 2.44 46.04
N THR A 685 -54.05 1.16 46.14
CA THR A 685 -55.03 0.65 47.12
C THR A 685 -54.53 0.89 48.56
N ILE A 686 -55.37 1.49 49.39
CA ILE A 686 -55.07 1.84 50.81
C ILE A 686 -55.66 0.77 51.72
N SER A 687 -55.01 0.41 52.84
CA SER A 687 -55.46 -0.70 53.68
C SER A 687 -55.18 -0.55 55.18
N ALA A 688 -55.99 -1.22 56.00
CA ALA A 688 -55.83 -1.34 57.46
C ALA A 688 -56.23 -2.73 57.96
N THR A 689 -55.43 -3.31 58.86
CA THR A 689 -55.63 -4.67 59.42
C THR A 689 -55.97 -4.60 60.90
N PHE A 690 -56.93 -5.40 61.34
CA PHE A 690 -57.49 -5.41 62.70
C PHE A 690 -57.01 -6.61 63.53
N SER A 691 -57.07 -6.47 64.86
CA SER A 691 -56.71 -7.51 65.84
C SER A 691 -57.73 -8.65 65.95
N VAL A 692 -58.96 -8.43 65.51
CA VAL A 692 -60.05 -9.43 65.44
C VAL A 692 -60.89 -9.20 64.16
N PRO A 693 -61.67 -10.19 63.69
CA PRO A 693 -62.58 -10.00 62.56
C PRO A 693 -63.62 -8.90 62.78
N MET A 694 -63.78 -8.06 61.76
CA MET A 694 -64.75 -6.96 61.72
C MET A 694 -66.04 -7.39 61.03
N ASP A 695 -67.17 -6.75 61.38
CA ASP A 695 -68.40 -6.88 60.60
C ASP A 695 -68.18 -6.18 59.24
N PRO A 696 -68.20 -6.91 58.11
CA PRO A 696 -67.96 -6.33 56.79
C PRO A 696 -68.99 -5.25 56.41
N LEU A 697 -70.21 -5.27 56.96
CA LEU A 697 -71.22 -4.24 56.71
C LEU A 697 -70.82 -2.90 57.35
N THR A 698 -70.18 -2.93 58.53
CA THR A 698 -69.60 -1.74 59.18
C THR A 698 -68.26 -1.30 58.62
N ILE A 699 -67.69 -1.98 57.61
CA ILE A 699 -66.48 -1.57 56.89
C ILE A 699 -66.88 -1.08 55.49
N ASN A 700 -67.15 0.21 55.35
CA ASN A 700 -67.66 0.82 54.12
C ASN A 700 -67.16 2.27 53.98
N ASN A 701 -67.51 2.95 52.88
CA ASN A 701 -67.06 4.31 52.56
C ASN A 701 -67.41 5.41 53.59
N THR A 702 -68.20 5.12 54.64
CA THR A 702 -68.47 6.06 55.75
C THR A 702 -67.64 5.77 57.00
N THR A 703 -67.05 4.58 57.10
CA THR A 703 -66.29 4.11 58.26
C THR A 703 -64.81 3.87 57.94
N PHE A 704 -64.47 3.55 56.70
CA PHE A 704 -63.13 3.71 56.13
C PHE A 704 -63.19 4.84 55.10
N THR A 705 -62.65 6.00 55.47
CA THR A 705 -62.62 7.20 54.61
C THR A 705 -61.19 7.55 54.20
N LEU A 706 -61.07 8.20 53.04
CA LEU A 706 -59.85 8.79 52.53
C LEU A 706 -60.15 10.25 52.13
N LEU A 707 -59.32 11.19 52.59
CA LEU A 707 -59.49 12.63 52.35
C LEU A 707 -58.24 13.24 51.71
N ASN A 708 -58.42 14.05 50.66
CA ASN A 708 -57.45 15.04 50.20
C ASN A 708 -57.66 16.33 51.00
N GLY A 709 -56.88 16.52 52.07
CA GLY A 709 -57.10 17.60 53.03
C GLY A 709 -58.48 17.52 53.67
N ALA A 710 -59.40 18.39 53.24
CA ALA A 710 -60.80 18.41 53.69
C ALA A 710 -61.79 17.75 52.69
N ASN A 711 -61.34 17.36 51.49
CA ASN A 711 -62.20 16.86 50.42
C ASN A 711 -62.22 15.31 50.41
N PRO A 712 -63.40 14.65 50.45
CA PRO A 712 -63.49 13.21 50.33
C PRO A 712 -63.01 12.68 48.96
N VAL A 713 -62.28 11.57 48.98
CA VAL A 713 -61.89 10.82 47.78
C VAL A 713 -62.98 9.81 47.45
N ALA A 714 -63.31 9.66 46.16
CA ALA A 714 -64.18 8.58 45.70
C ALA A 714 -63.39 7.27 45.59
N GLY A 715 -63.93 6.19 46.16
CA GLY A 715 -63.30 4.88 46.21
C GLY A 715 -64.31 3.76 46.48
N VAL A 716 -63.86 2.52 46.38
CA VAL A 716 -64.59 1.31 46.76
C VAL A 716 -63.89 0.71 47.98
N VAL A 717 -64.58 0.68 49.12
CA VAL A 717 -64.13 -0.08 50.29
C VAL A 717 -64.51 -1.55 50.13
N SER A 718 -63.60 -2.45 50.49
CA SER A 718 -63.86 -3.88 50.63
C SER A 718 -63.13 -4.46 51.84
N TYR A 719 -63.61 -5.60 52.36
CA TYR A 719 -63.06 -6.24 53.57
C TYR A 719 -62.83 -7.74 53.34
N SER A 720 -61.68 -8.25 53.75
CA SER A 720 -61.33 -9.67 53.63
C SER A 720 -60.39 -10.14 54.75
N GLY A 721 -60.66 -11.32 55.31
CA GLY A 721 -59.89 -11.86 56.44
C GLY A 721 -60.01 -10.96 57.68
N THR A 722 -58.92 -10.28 58.05
CA THR A 722 -58.90 -9.22 59.07
C THR A 722 -58.51 -7.84 58.51
N THR A 723 -58.53 -7.65 57.20
CA THR A 723 -58.02 -6.44 56.52
C THR A 723 -59.10 -5.72 55.72
N ALA A 724 -59.25 -4.43 55.98
CA ALA A 724 -60.01 -3.50 55.13
C ALA A 724 -59.10 -2.91 54.05
N THR A 725 -59.67 -2.69 52.86
CA THR A 725 -59.05 -1.99 51.74
C THR A 725 -59.98 -0.90 51.22
N PHE A 726 -59.41 0.22 50.80
CA PHE A 726 -60.06 1.33 50.09
C PHE A 726 -59.32 1.46 48.76
N ASN A 727 -59.98 1.13 47.65
CA ASN A 727 -59.42 1.34 46.32
C ASN A 727 -60.00 2.62 45.71
N PRO A 728 -59.19 3.63 45.37
CA PRO A 728 -59.68 4.82 44.65
C PRO A 728 -60.44 4.44 43.36
N THR A 729 -61.48 5.20 43.00
CA THR A 729 -62.22 5.00 41.72
C THR A 729 -61.64 5.80 40.55
N ILE A 730 -60.74 6.71 40.87
CA ILE A 730 -59.84 7.43 39.96
C ILE A 730 -58.48 7.51 40.67
N ASP A 731 -57.39 7.60 39.93
CA ASP A 731 -56.05 7.67 40.51
C ASP A 731 -55.90 8.91 41.40
N LEU A 732 -55.07 8.78 42.43
CA LEU A 732 -54.83 9.81 43.41
C LEU A 732 -54.07 10.99 42.79
N VAL A 733 -54.42 12.20 43.18
CA VAL A 733 -53.73 13.42 42.74
C VAL A 733 -52.29 13.37 43.20
N SER A 734 -51.35 13.70 42.31
CA SER A 734 -49.92 13.65 42.59
C SER A 734 -49.49 14.72 43.63
N GLY A 735 -48.38 14.47 44.32
CA GLY A 735 -47.74 15.38 45.29
C GLY A 735 -48.59 15.75 46.50
N THR A 736 -49.64 14.96 46.78
CA THR A 736 -50.74 15.34 47.67
C THR A 736 -50.71 14.51 48.96
N VAL A 737 -50.93 15.18 50.10
CA VAL A 737 -51.07 14.52 51.40
C VAL A 737 -52.51 14.03 51.57
N TYR A 738 -52.65 12.72 51.69
CA TYR A 738 -53.92 12.05 51.94
C TYR A 738 -54.02 11.61 53.40
N THR A 739 -55.20 11.80 53.99
CA THR A 739 -55.54 11.31 55.34
C THR A 739 -56.53 10.16 55.22
N ALA A 740 -56.14 8.98 55.69
CA ALA A 740 -56.99 7.81 55.80
C ALA A 740 -57.51 7.68 57.24
N THR A 741 -58.74 7.18 57.42
CA THR A 741 -59.35 7.03 58.74
C THR A 741 -60.26 5.81 58.80
N ILE A 742 -60.08 4.98 59.83
CA ILE A 742 -61.12 4.08 60.32
C ILE A 742 -61.85 4.76 61.48
N THR A 743 -63.17 4.88 61.42
CA THR A 743 -63.97 5.49 62.51
C THR A 743 -64.48 4.46 63.51
N THR A 744 -64.88 4.91 64.71
CA THR A 744 -65.61 4.07 65.69
C THR A 744 -66.98 3.57 65.20
N GLY A 745 -67.41 3.95 63.98
CA GLY A 745 -68.52 3.28 63.29
C GLY A 745 -68.17 1.85 62.83
N ALA A 746 -66.88 1.56 62.64
CA ALA A 746 -66.38 0.21 62.36
C ALA A 746 -66.44 -0.65 63.62
N LYS A 747 -67.13 -1.80 63.52
CA LYS A 747 -67.37 -2.73 64.63
C LYS A 747 -66.73 -4.07 64.37
N ASN A 748 -66.37 -4.78 65.44
CA ASN A 748 -66.12 -6.20 65.30
C ASN A 748 -67.40 -6.96 64.97
N VAL A 749 -67.27 -8.21 64.53
CA VAL A 749 -68.44 -9.04 64.25
C VAL A 749 -69.40 -9.11 65.45
N ALA A 750 -68.95 -9.03 66.71
CA ALA A 750 -69.87 -9.01 67.87
C ALA A 750 -70.64 -7.68 68.06
N GLY A 751 -70.60 -6.76 67.09
CA GLY A 751 -71.28 -5.47 67.12
C GLY A 751 -70.60 -4.40 67.98
N ILE A 752 -69.38 -4.65 68.47
CA ILE A 752 -68.67 -3.77 69.40
C ILE A 752 -67.68 -2.89 68.63
N PRO A 753 -67.77 -1.54 68.75
CA PRO A 753 -66.94 -0.61 67.98
C PRO A 753 -65.49 -0.59 68.44
N LEU A 754 -64.59 -0.07 67.59
CA LEU A 754 -63.30 0.46 68.04
C LEU A 754 -63.52 1.48 69.17
N GLU A 755 -62.62 1.55 70.16
CA GLU A 755 -62.73 2.53 71.25
C GLU A 755 -62.55 3.98 70.75
N ASP A 756 -61.63 4.19 69.78
CA ASP A 756 -61.31 5.49 69.18
C ASP A 756 -61.14 5.39 67.65
N ASN A 757 -61.25 6.52 66.95
CA ASN A 757 -60.94 6.60 65.51
C ASN A 757 -59.44 6.35 65.27
N TYR A 758 -59.10 5.50 64.31
CA TYR A 758 -57.72 5.27 63.88
C TYR A 758 -57.41 6.08 62.61
N VAL A 759 -56.49 7.03 62.72
CA VAL A 759 -56.15 7.99 61.65
C VAL A 759 -54.68 7.85 61.26
N TRP A 760 -54.38 7.83 59.96
CA TRP A 760 -53.02 7.87 59.42
C TRP A 760 -52.96 8.68 58.13
N THR A 761 -51.76 9.10 57.75
CA THR A 761 -51.52 9.88 56.51
C THR A 761 -50.51 9.20 55.61
N PHE A 762 -50.50 9.61 54.34
CA PHE A 762 -49.42 9.33 53.38
C PHE A 762 -49.38 10.42 52.31
N THR A 763 -48.29 10.49 51.54
CA THR A 763 -48.11 11.47 50.44
C THR A 763 -47.86 10.74 49.13
N THR A 764 -48.64 11.06 48.10
CA THR A 764 -48.43 10.53 46.75
C THR A 764 -47.12 11.02 46.14
N SER A 765 -46.59 10.31 45.14
CA SER A 765 -45.51 10.80 44.28
C SER A 765 -45.90 12.17 43.72
N ALA A 766 -45.03 13.18 43.88
CA ALA A 766 -45.15 14.40 43.09
C ALA A 766 -44.83 14.04 41.65
N GLY A 767 -45.80 14.17 40.74
CA GLY A 767 -45.64 13.78 39.34
C GLY A 767 -44.60 14.67 38.67
N ILE A 768 -43.38 14.14 38.53
CA ILE A 768 -42.32 14.82 37.79
C ILE A 768 -42.62 14.59 36.31
N ALA A 769 -42.90 15.66 35.58
CA ALA A 769 -43.09 15.59 34.14
C ALA A 769 -41.85 14.94 33.50
N PRO A 770 -42.01 13.93 32.62
CA PRO A 770 -40.89 13.31 31.94
C PRO A 770 -40.09 14.36 31.17
N THR A 771 -38.77 14.24 31.27
CA THR A 771 -37.80 15.08 30.56
C THR A 771 -36.87 14.19 29.77
N VAL A 772 -36.53 14.60 28.54
CA VAL A 772 -35.48 13.93 27.76
C VAL A 772 -34.14 14.28 28.39
N ILE A 773 -33.45 13.28 28.93
CA ILE A 773 -32.15 13.44 29.62
C ILE A 773 -30.96 13.26 28.68
N SER A 774 -31.15 12.60 27.54
CA SER A 774 -30.19 12.52 26.45
C SER A 774 -30.90 12.17 25.14
N THR A 775 -30.29 12.61 24.03
CA THR A 775 -30.64 12.16 22.68
C THR A 775 -29.39 11.62 21.99
N ASP A 776 -29.59 10.76 21.00
CA ASP A 776 -28.53 10.29 20.09
C ASP A 776 -29.08 10.29 18.66
N PRO A 777 -28.65 11.19 17.75
CA PRO A 777 -27.65 12.25 17.95
C PRO A 777 -28.01 13.26 19.04
N ALA A 778 -27.00 13.88 19.63
CA ALA A 778 -27.17 15.00 20.54
C ALA A 778 -27.63 16.26 19.77
N ASN A 779 -28.22 17.23 20.49
CA ASN A 779 -28.72 18.45 19.87
C ASN A 779 -27.59 19.31 19.28
N ASN A 780 -27.68 19.62 17.99
CA ASN A 780 -26.66 20.27 17.15
C ASN A 780 -25.44 19.39 16.83
N ASP A 781 -25.53 18.06 16.94
CA ASP A 781 -24.52 17.17 16.35
C ASP A 781 -24.43 17.40 14.84
N SER A 782 -23.21 17.35 14.31
CA SER A 782 -22.90 17.53 12.89
C SER A 782 -21.94 16.44 12.42
N GLY A 783 -22.04 16.05 11.15
CA GLY A 783 -21.32 14.88 10.64
C GLY A 783 -22.01 13.55 10.96
N VAL A 784 -23.31 13.57 11.25
CA VAL A 784 -24.08 12.36 11.58
C VAL A 784 -24.13 11.41 10.38
N VAL A 785 -23.85 10.12 10.64
CA VAL A 785 -23.88 9.06 9.61
C VAL A 785 -25.27 8.84 9.03
N LEU A 786 -25.34 8.43 7.76
CA LEU A 786 -26.59 8.42 7.00
C LEU A 786 -27.56 7.28 7.39
N ASP A 787 -27.06 6.23 8.04
CA ASP A 787 -27.83 5.09 8.56
C ASP A 787 -28.28 5.26 10.02
N LYS A 788 -28.10 6.46 10.60
CA LYS A 788 -28.29 6.72 12.03
C LYS A 788 -29.73 6.47 12.51
N ILE A 789 -29.87 5.52 13.44
CA ILE A 789 -31.05 5.39 14.30
C ILE A 789 -31.08 6.56 15.29
N ILE A 790 -32.24 7.21 15.42
CA ILE A 790 -32.43 8.38 16.28
C ILE A 790 -33.04 7.94 17.60
N ALA A 791 -32.52 8.39 18.74
CA ALA A 791 -32.97 7.97 20.06
C ALA A 791 -33.18 9.14 21.04
N ALA A 792 -34.12 8.98 21.96
CA ALA A 792 -34.36 9.86 23.09
C ALA A 792 -34.55 9.04 24.36
N THR A 793 -33.82 9.37 25.43
CA THR A 793 -33.92 8.71 26.74
C THR A 793 -34.58 9.65 27.75
N PHE A 794 -35.54 9.14 28.50
CA PHE A 794 -36.35 9.90 29.45
C PHE A 794 -35.85 9.75 30.90
N SER A 795 -36.14 10.73 31.75
CA SER A 795 -35.83 10.73 33.18
C SER A 795 -36.65 9.72 34.00
N VAL A 796 -37.76 9.24 33.46
CA VAL A 796 -38.66 8.22 34.05
C VAL A 796 -39.19 7.29 32.95
N PRO A 797 -39.71 6.09 33.29
CA PRO A 797 -40.37 5.23 32.31
C PRO A 797 -41.65 5.86 31.72
N MET A 798 -41.74 5.83 30.39
CA MET A 798 -42.91 6.24 29.61
C MET A 798 -43.94 5.11 29.49
N ASP A 799 -45.23 5.43 29.25
CA ASP A 799 -46.20 4.45 28.77
C ASP A 799 -45.89 4.09 27.31
N PRO A 800 -45.53 2.82 26.99
CA PRO A 800 -45.26 2.39 25.62
C PRO A 800 -46.42 2.61 24.64
N LEU A 801 -47.66 2.75 25.11
CA LEU A 801 -48.82 3.04 24.25
C LEU A 801 -48.85 4.48 23.73
N THR A 802 -48.15 5.41 24.41
CA THR A 802 -48.06 6.82 24.02
C THR A 802 -46.83 7.14 23.16
N ILE A 803 -45.89 6.19 23.01
CA ILE A 803 -44.67 6.34 22.20
C ILE A 803 -44.89 5.72 20.82
N THR A 804 -45.17 6.57 19.83
CA THR A 804 -45.63 6.19 18.48
C THR A 804 -44.99 7.06 17.40
N ASP A 805 -45.21 6.75 16.12
CA ASP A 805 -44.85 7.59 14.98
C ASP A 805 -45.56 8.95 14.95
N ALA A 806 -46.67 9.10 15.68
CA ALA A 806 -47.36 10.37 15.90
C ALA A 806 -46.79 11.21 17.06
N THR A 807 -45.94 10.64 17.92
CA THR A 807 -45.39 11.31 19.12
C THR A 807 -43.87 11.36 19.17
N PHE A 808 -43.16 10.54 18.39
CA PHE A 808 -41.75 10.70 18.05
C PHE A 808 -41.63 10.90 16.53
N ILE A 809 -41.45 12.15 16.12
CA ILE A 809 -41.46 12.59 14.73
C ILE A 809 -40.04 12.99 14.30
N LEU A 810 -39.66 12.65 13.06
CA LEU A 810 -38.42 13.11 12.42
C LEU A 810 -38.76 13.87 11.12
N MET A 811 -38.18 15.04 10.92
CA MET A 811 -38.50 15.98 9.84
C MET A 811 -37.25 16.40 9.06
N ASP A 812 -37.32 16.32 7.73
CA ASP A 812 -36.46 17.02 6.77
C ASP A 812 -37.10 18.37 6.45
N GLY A 813 -36.71 19.42 7.19
CA GLY A 813 -37.31 20.75 7.12
C GLY A 813 -38.81 20.79 7.43
N THR A 814 -39.64 20.59 6.40
CA THR A 814 -41.11 20.50 6.50
C THR A 814 -41.69 19.16 6.03
N THR A 815 -40.84 18.21 5.62
CA THR A 815 -41.23 16.87 5.16
C THR A 815 -41.02 15.85 6.28
N ALA A 816 -42.04 15.05 6.59
CA ALA A 816 -41.89 13.96 7.56
C ALA A 816 -41.08 12.80 6.96
N VAL A 817 -40.06 12.33 7.69
CA VAL A 817 -39.27 11.14 7.33
C VAL A 817 -40.08 9.90 7.69
N THR A 818 -40.17 8.92 6.78
CA THR A 818 -40.82 7.64 7.08
C THR A 818 -39.90 6.72 7.88
N GLY A 819 -40.42 6.09 8.93
CA GLY A 819 -39.66 5.19 9.81
C GLY A 819 -40.57 4.41 10.75
N SER A 820 -39.98 3.71 11.73
CA SER A 820 -40.70 2.98 12.77
C SER A 820 -40.19 3.36 14.17
N VAL A 821 -41.12 3.47 15.13
CA VAL A 821 -40.81 3.81 16.52
C VAL A 821 -40.84 2.56 17.39
N VAL A 822 -39.84 2.39 18.25
CA VAL A 822 -39.74 1.31 19.24
C VAL A 822 -39.37 1.91 20.60
N TYR A 823 -40.00 1.43 21.67
CA TYR A 823 -39.71 1.86 23.03
C TYR A 823 -39.23 0.69 23.90
N SER A 824 -38.19 0.92 24.70
CA SER A 824 -37.65 -0.08 25.64
C SER A 824 -36.98 0.55 26.85
N GLY A 825 -37.29 0.05 28.06
CA GLY A 825 -36.74 0.56 29.31
C GLY A 825 -37.17 2.00 29.60
N THR A 826 -36.28 2.96 29.31
CA THR A 826 -36.50 4.41 29.39
C THR A 826 -36.14 5.14 28.10
N THR A 827 -36.00 4.43 26.97
CA THR A 827 -35.52 4.98 25.70
C THR A 827 -36.51 4.70 24.57
N ALA A 828 -36.90 5.74 23.84
CA ALA A 828 -37.55 5.63 22.54
C ALA A 828 -36.51 5.69 21.43
N THR A 829 -36.70 4.89 20.38
CA THR A 829 -35.90 4.92 19.15
C THR A 829 -36.80 5.05 17.93
N PHE A 830 -36.42 5.94 17.02
CA PHE A 830 -36.96 6.10 15.68
C PHE A 830 -35.95 5.53 14.68
N ILE A 831 -36.37 4.53 13.91
CA ILE A 831 -35.56 3.87 12.89
C ILE A 831 -36.04 4.37 11.51
N PRO A 832 -35.24 5.16 10.78
CA PRO A 832 -35.58 5.56 9.41
C PRO A 832 -35.80 4.36 8.49
N SER A 833 -36.78 4.45 7.59
CA SER A 833 -37.09 3.38 6.60
C SER A 833 -36.14 3.35 5.39
N ALA A 834 -35.29 4.37 5.27
CA ALA A 834 -34.19 4.49 4.32
C ALA A 834 -33.12 5.42 4.94
N ASN A 835 -31.90 5.39 4.40
CA ASN A 835 -30.83 6.29 4.86
C ASN A 835 -31.24 7.77 4.72
N LEU A 836 -30.79 8.57 5.68
CA LEU A 836 -30.95 10.03 5.69
C LEU A 836 -30.14 10.67 4.55
N LEU A 837 -30.62 11.81 4.06
CA LEU A 837 -29.94 12.60 3.04
C LEU A 837 -28.67 13.23 3.61
N ALA A 838 -27.62 13.34 2.80
CA ALA A 838 -26.35 13.96 3.18
C ALA A 838 -26.46 15.49 3.34
N GLY A 839 -25.64 16.09 4.20
CA GLY A 839 -25.55 17.53 4.43
C GLY A 839 -26.86 18.21 4.85
N THR A 840 -27.81 17.44 5.39
CA THR A 840 -29.21 17.84 5.62
C THR A 840 -29.45 18.03 7.10
N GLU A 841 -30.12 19.12 7.47
CA GLU A 841 -30.52 19.43 8.83
C GLU A 841 -31.87 18.75 9.14
N TYR A 842 -31.83 17.75 10.01
CA TYR A 842 -32.99 17.04 10.49
C TYR A 842 -33.46 17.61 11.82
N THR A 843 -34.77 17.79 11.96
CA THR A 843 -35.43 18.14 13.23
C THR A 843 -36.15 16.91 13.77
N ALA A 844 -35.79 16.48 14.98
CA ALA A 844 -36.45 15.43 15.71
C ALA A 844 -37.27 16.02 16.87
N THR A 845 -38.45 15.46 17.12
CA THR A 845 -39.40 15.95 18.12
C THR A 845 -40.03 14.80 18.89
N ILE A 846 -39.92 14.83 20.23
CA ILE A 846 -40.88 14.13 21.10
C ILE A 846 -41.99 15.12 21.45
N THR A 847 -43.24 14.81 21.12
CA THR A 847 -44.37 15.71 21.40
C THR A 847 -44.88 15.56 22.84
N THR A 848 -45.61 16.58 23.29
CA THR A 848 -46.47 16.57 24.48
C THR A 848 -47.55 15.47 24.50
N GLY A 849 -47.71 14.68 23.42
CA GLY A 849 -48.55 13.49 23.40
C GLY A 849 -47.91 12.22 23.98
N ALA A 850 -46.64 12.28 24.40
CA ALA A 850 -45.95 11.19 25.09
C ALA A 850 -46.05 11.38 26.62
N GLU A 851 -46.51 10.35 27.35
CA GLU A 851 -46.83 10.40 28.78
C GLU A 851 -46.02 9.36 29.59
N ASN A 852 -45.76 9.67 30.86
CA ASN A 852 -45.18 8.71 31.80
C ASN A 852 -46.24 7.73 32.36
N LEU A 853 -45.79 6.70 33.10
CA LEU A 853 -46.70 5.72 33.72
C LEU A 853 -47.62 6.31 34.80
N ASP A 854 -47.40 7.54 35.26
CA ASP A 854 -48.30 8.30 36.15
C ASP A 854 -49.32 9.16 35.35
N GLY A 855 -49.38 9.05 34.02
CA GLY A 855 -50.26 9.84 33.14
C GLY A 855 -49.81 11.29 32.95
N VAL A 856 -48.52 11.59 33.17
CA VAL A 856 -47.96 12.95 33.06
C VAL A 856 -47.20 13.10 31.74
N ALA A 857 -47.70 13.97 30.87
CA ALA A 857 -47.05 14.37 29.62
C ALA A 857 -45.72 15.12 29.84
N LEU A 858 -44.87 15.19 28.80
CA LEU A 858 -43.80 16.19 28.73
C LEU A 858 -44.37 17.61 28.92
N GLU A 859 -43.64 18.51 29.59
CA GLU A 859 -44.11 19.88 29.84
C GLU A 859 -44.21 20.73 28.54
N ASN A 860 -43.35 20.43 27.56
CA ASN A 860 -43.31 21.04 26.22
C ASN A 860 -42.82 19.99 25.22
N ASP A 861 -43.08 20.20 23.92
CA ASP A 861 -42.49 19.37 22.85
C ASP A 861 -40.96 19.46 22.92
N PHE A 862 -40.28 18.33 23.08
CA PHE A 862 -38.82 18.27 23.11
C PHE A 862 -38.27 18.17 21.69
N VAL A 863 -37.84 19.30 21.16
CA VAL A 863 -37.28 19.44 19.81
C VAL A 863 -35.76 19.52 19.87
N TRP A 864 -35.08 18.75 19.01
CA TRP A 864 -33.64 18.87 18.76
C TRP A 864 -33.32 18.76 17.28
N VAL A 865 -32.20 19.34 16.86
CA VAL A 865 -31.72 19.29 15.48
C VAL A 865 -30.38 18.54 15.41
N PHE A 866 -30.08 17.97 14.24
CA PHE A 866 -28.75 17.46 13.91
C PHE A 866 -28.52 17.56 12.40
N THR A 867 -27.26 17.66 11.99
CA THR A 867 -26.87 17.71 10.57
C THR A 867 -26.12 16.44 10.17
N THR A 868 -26.62 15.77 9.13
CA THR A 868 -25.89 14.63 8.53
C THR A 868 -24.57 15.07 7.90
N LEU A 869 -23.64 14.12 7.73
CA LEU A 869 -22.38 14.37 7.05
C LEU A 869 -22.59 14.91 5.63
N THR A 870 -21.83 15.93 5.26
CA THR A 870 -21.77 16.46 3.90
C THR A 870 -20.84 15.59 3.07
N LEU A 871 -21.35 14.97 2.02
CA LEU A 871 -20.52 14.27 1.04
C LEU A 871 -19.79 15.28 0.16
N SER A 872 -18.46 15.20 0.13
CA SER A 872 -17.63 15.82 -0.90
C SER A 872 -17.50 14.87 -2.10
N SER A 873 -17.54 15.42 -3.32
CA SER A 873 -17.03 14.66 -4.48
C SER A 873 -15.49 14.59 -4.39
N PRO A 874 -14.88 13.42 -4.59
CA PRO A 874 -13.44 13.32 -4.74
C PRO A 874 -12.95 14.14 -5.95
N THR A 875 -11.70 14.59 -5.89
CA THR A 875 -11.02 15.34 -6.96
C THR A 875 -9.63 14.78 -7.18
N VAL A 876 -9.12 14.81 -8.41
CA VAL A 876 -7.72 14.43 -8.70
C VAL A 876 -6.81 15.62 -8.38
N ILE A 877 -5.91 15.45 -7.41
CA ILE A 877 -5.00 16.50 -6.92
C ILE A 877 -3.62 16.47 -7.60
N SER A 878 -3.24 15.35 -8.20
CA SER A 878 -2.01 15.22 -8.99
C SER A 878 -2.04 14.00 -9.91
N THR A 879 -1.26 14.06 -10.99
CA THR A 879 -1.05 12.94 -11.91
C THR A 879 0.44 12.73 -12.21
N ILE A 880 0.80 11.48 -12.55
CA ILE A 880 2.13 11.10 -13.05
C ILE A 880 1.91 10.25 -14.31
N PRO A 881 2.40 10.67 -15.50
CA PRO A 881 2.93 11.98 -15.80
C PRO A 881 1.93 13.10 -15.49
N ALA A 882 2.45 14.29 -15.19
CA ALA A 882 1.64 15.49 -15.13
C ALA A 882 1.03 15.81 -16.51
N ASP A 883 -0.10 16.53 -16.53
CA ASP A 883 -0.76 16.89 -17.79
C ASP A 883 0.15 17.67 -18.75
N ASN A 884 0.11 17.31 -20.03
CA ASN A 884 0.98 17.76 -21.12
C ASN A 884 2.48 17.50 -20.91
N ALA A 885 2.87 16.55 -20.05
CA ALA A 885 4.27 16.13 -19.92
C ALA A 885 4.82 15.58 -21.25
N THR A 886 6.08 15.87 -21.54
CA THR A 886 6.78 15.40 -22.75
C THR A 886 8.05 14.63 -22.37
N ASN A 887 8.53 13.77 -23.29
CA ASN A 887 9.65 12.86 -23.07
C ASN A 887 9.42 11.86 -21.93
N VAL A 888 8.18 11.39 -21.78
CA VAL A 888 7.80 10.37 -20.79
C VAL A 888 8.45 9.03 -21.13
N ALA A 889 8.93 8.31 -20.10
CA ALA A 889 9.57 7.01 -20.26
C ALA A 889 8.58 5.96 -20.82
N LEU A 890 9.07 5.07 -21.69
CA LEU A 890 8.22 4.07 -22.36
C LEU A 890 7.64 3.02 -21.38
N ASN A 891 8.26 2.86 -20.21
CA ASN A 891 7.80 1.99 -19.12
C ASN A 891 7.08 2.75 -17.99
N GLN A 892 6.62 3.97 -18.23
CA GLN A 892 5.96 4.80 -17.21
C GLN A 892 4.65 4.16 -16.72
N ILE A 893 4.57 3.94 -15.40
CA ILE A 893 3.29 3.71 -14.71
C ILE A 893 2.53 5.03 -14.68
N VAL A 894 1.31 5.03 -15.20
CA VAL A 894 0.43 6.20 -15.24
C VAL A 894 -0.42 6.21 -13.96
N SER A 895 -0.48 7.31 -13.23
CA SER A 895 -1.21 7.38 -11.96
C SER A 895 -1.90 8.71 -11.73
N ALA A 896 -2.95 8.66 -10.90
CA ALA A 896 -3.69 9.81 -10.40
C ALA A 896 -3.87 9.67 -8.89
N THR A 897 -3.63 10.75 -8.16
CA THR A 897 -3.87 10.83 -6.71
C THR A 897 -5.08 11.69 -6.43
N PHE A 898 -5.96 11.22 -5.56
CA PHE A 898 -7.22 11.86 -5.19
C PHE A 898 -7.07 12.68 -3.89
N SER A 899 -8.00 13.63 -3.69
CA SER A 899 -8.11 14.45 -2.47
C SER A 899 -8.44 13.66 -1.20
N GLU A 900 -9.02 12.48 -1.38
CA GLU A 900 -9.51 11.56 -0.34
C GLU A 900 -9.41 10.11 -0.86
N PRO A 901 -9.57 9.07 -0.01
CA PRO A 901 -9.60 7.69 -0.48
C PRO A 901 -10.83 7.41 -1.37
N MET A 902 -10.61 6.66 -2.45
CA MET A 902 -11.64 6.07 -3.32
C MET A 902 -12.06 4.67 -2.83
N ASP A 903 -13.24 4.19 -3.23
CA ASP A 903 -13.59 2.76 -3.14
C ASP A 903 -12.75 1.97 -4.16
N PRO A 904 -11.87 1.04 -3.72
CA PRO A 904 -11.07 0.22 -4.62
C PRO A 904 -11.88 -0.61 -5.62
N LEU A 905 -13.13 -0.96 -5.30
CA LEU A 905 -14.02 -1.71 -6.21
C LEU A 905 -14.48 -0.87 -7.41
N THR A 906 -14.44 0.47 -7.29
CA THR A 906 -14.77 1.40 -8.39
C THR A 906 -13.55 1.84 -9.21
N ILE A 907 -12.33 1.42 -8.83
CA ILE A 907 -11.09 1.73 -9.56
C ILE A 907 -10.66 0.51 -10.36
N THR A 908 -11.02 0.51 -11.65
CA THR A 908 -10.94 -0.64 -12.58
C THR A 908 -10.36 -0.23 -13.93
N ASP A 909 -10.11 -1.19 -14.81
CA ASP A 909 -9.76 -0.97 -16.22
C ASP A 909 -10.88 -0.35 -17.08
N LEU A 910 -12.11 -0.31 -16.56
CA LEU A 910 -13.23 0.44 -17.14
C LEU A 910 -13.27 1.90 -16.68
N THR A 911 -12.86 2.18 -15.43
CA THR A 911 -12.99 3.51 -14.83
C THR A 911 -11.70 4.32 -14.83
N PHE A 912 -10.53 3.68 -14.95
CA PHE A 912 -9.24 4.31 -15.24
C PHE A 912 -8.68 3.72 -16.55
N THR A 913 -8.74 4.51 -17.62
CA THR A 913 -8.36 4.11 -18.98
C THR A 913 -7.17 4.92 -19.52
N LEU A 914 -6.49 4.37 -20.52
CA LEU A 914 -5.38 4.98 -21.24
C LEU A 914 -5.55 4.71 -22.74
N PHE A 915 -5.35 5.72 -23.59
CA PHE A 915 -5.54 5.65 -25.05
C PHE A 915 -4.34 6.23 -25.81
N ASP A 916 -4.00 5.65 -26.97
CA ASP A 916 -2.85 6.01 -27.83
C ASP A 916 -3.15 7.04 -28.94
N GLY A 917 -4.21 7.84 -28.74
CA GLY A 917 -4.78 8.70 -29.78
C GLY A 917 -5.97 8.08 -30.53
N GLY A 918 -6.28 6.79 -30.31
CA GLY A 918 -7.54 6.17 -30.75
C GLY A 918 -7.83 4.77 -30.22
N SER A 919 -6.81 4.00 -29.86
CA SER A 919 -6.89 2.64 -29.33
C SER A 919 -6.73 2.65 -27.81
N GLN A 920 -7.47 1.80 -27.10
CA GLN A 920 -7.27 1.61 -25.67
C GLN A 920 -5.99 0.79 -25.43
N VAL A 921 -5.11 1.30 -24.58
CA VAL A 921 -3.91 0.57 -24.11
C VAL A 921 -4.35 -0.49 -23.11
N VAL A 922 -3.78 -1.69 -23.20
CA VAL A 922 -3.99 -2.74 -22.20
C VAL A 922 -3.01 -2.55 -21.05
N GLY A 923 -3.48 -2.68 -19.82
CA GLY A 923 -2.67 -2.52 -18.62
C GLY A 923 -3.39 -3.01 -17.36
N LEU A 924 -2.65 -3.13 -16.27
CA LEU A 924 -3.17 -3.48 -14.96
C LEU A 924 -3.50 -2.21 -14.18
N VAL A 925 -4.76 -2.02 -13.82
CA VAL A 925 -5.16 -1.01 -12.84
C VAL A 925 -4.97 -1.56 -11.43
N THR A 926 -4.40 -0.73 -10.56
CA THR A 926 -4.21 -0.97 -9.13
C THR A 926 -4.57 0.28 -8.34
N TYR A 927 -4.89 0.12 -7.06
CA TYR A 927 -5.25 1.23 -6.19
C TYR A 927 -4.62 1.04 -4.80
N SER A 928 -4.05 2.11 -4.23
CA SER A 928 -3.42 2.08 -2.90
C SER A 928 -3.43 3.46 -2.25
N GLY A 929 -3.78 3.54 -0.96
CA GLY A 929 -3.87 4.80 -0.22
C GLY A 929 -4.94 5.73 -0.80
N SER A 930 -4.51 6.80 -1.47
CA SER A 930 -5.34 7.70 -2.28
C SER A 930 -4.89 7.79 -3.75
N THR A 931 -4.15 6.79 -4.26
CA THR A 931 -3.58 6.81 -5.62
C THR A 931 -4.05 5.60 -6.45
N ALA A 932 -4.69 5.86 -7.59
CA ALA A 932 -4.89 4.87 -8.65
C ALA A 932 -3.67 4.82 -9.57
N SER A 933 -3.25 3.63 -10.00
CA SER A 933 -2.10 3.42 -10.89
C SER A 933 -2.42 2.39 -11.98
N PHE A 934 -2.30 2.81 -13.23
CA PHE A 934 -2.37 2.02 -14.45
C PHE A 934 -0.94 1.66 -14.89
N ALA A 935 -0.60 0.37 -14.87
CA ALA A 935 0.66 -0.16 -15.37
C ALA A 935 0.45 -0.78 -16.77
N PRO A 936 0.98 -0.18 -17.85
CA PRO A 936 0.86 -0.75 -19.21
C PRO A 936 1.38 -2.19 -19.29
N SER A 937 0.64 -3.08 -19.96
CA SER A 937 1.03 -4.51 -20.06
C SER A 937 2.19 -4.76 -21.04
N VAL A 938 2.50 -3.76 -21.86
CA VAL A 938 3.66 -3.65 -22.75
C VAL A 938 4.21 -2.22 -22.65
N ALA A 939 5.47 -2.01 -22.99
CA ALA A 939 6.02 -0.66 -23.08
C ALA A 939 5.21 0.20 -24.08
N LEU A 940 4.99 1.46 -23.71
CA LEU A 940 4.35 2.47 -24.55
C LEU A 940 5.20 2.74 -25.79
N ALA A 941 4.55 3.04 -26.92
CA ALA A 941 5.23 3.39 -28.16
C ALA A 941 5.89 4.77 -28.05
N GLU A 942 6.99 4.98 -28.78
CA GLU A 942 7.77 6.21 -28.72
C GLU A 942 7.14 7.38 -29.51
N GLY A 943 7.31 8.61 -29.00
CA GLY A 943 6.79 9.84 -29.62
C GLY A 943 5.25 9.95 -29.70
N ILE A 944 4.49 9.04 -29.06
CA ILE A 944 3.03 9.00 -29.11
C ILE A 944 2.43 9.88 -28.00
N LEU A 945 1.38 10.61 -28.35
CA LEU A 945 0.51 11.32 -27.41
C LEU A 945 -0.49 10.32 -26.82
N TYR A 946 -0.36 10.05 -25.53
CA TYR A 946 -1.30 9.26 -24.76
C TYR A 946 -2.28 10.16 -24.02
N THR A 947 -3.53 9.71 -23.91
CA THR A 947 -4.59 10.35 -23.11
C THR A 947 -5.04 9.36 -22.03
N ALA A 948 -4.99 9.79 -20.78
CA ALA A 948 -5.46 9.05 -19.62
C ALA A 948 -6.76 9.68 -19.09
N THR A 949 -7.70 8.84 -18.65
CA THR A 949 -9.01 9.27 -18.14
C THR A 949 -9.38 8.47 -16.90
N ILE A 950 -9.75 9.17 -15.83
CA ILE A 950 -10.54 8.57 -14.74
C ILE A 950 -11.97 9.09 -14.81
N THR A 951 -12.91 8.18 -14.98
CA THR A 951 -14.33 8.49 -15.20
C THR A 951 -15.08 8.78 -13.90
N THR A 952 -16.23 9.45 -14.04
CA THR A 952 -17.31 9.55 -13.03
C THR A 952 -17.82 8.20 -12.49
N GLY A 953 -17.42 7.06 -13.07
CA GLY A 953 -17.64 5.73 -12.48
C GLY A 953 -16.74 5.42 -11.27
N ALA A 954 -15.69 6.19 -11.04
CA ALA A 954 -14.85 6.12 -9.84
C ALA A 954 -15.48 6.92 -8.69
N MET A 955 -15.64 6.29 -7.52
CA MET A 955 -16.36 6.84 -6.36
C MET A 955 -15.53 6.74 -5.07
N ASN A 956 -15.86 7.56 -4.07
CA ASN A 956 -15.38 7.38 -2.70
C ASN A 956 -16.15 6.25 -1.98
N PRO A 957 -15.67 5.74 -0.82
CA PRO A 957 -16.33 4.66 -0.06
C PRO A 957 -17.78 4.96 0.36
N ASP A 958 -18.17 6.24 0.41
CA ASP A 958 -19.53 6.69 0.70
C ASP A 958 -20.44 6.71 -0.55
N GLY A 959 -19.93 6.26 -1.72
CA GLY A 959 -20.66 6.17 -2.99
C GLY A 959 -20.70 7.46 -3.80
N THR A 960 -19.88 8.46 -3.47
CA THR A 960 -19.86 9.77 -4.16
C THR A 960 -18.88 9.73 -5.35
N PRO A 961 -19.34 9.97 -6.59
CA PRO A 961 -18.46 9.98 -7.76
C PRO A 961 -17.61 11.25 -7.85
N LEU A 962 -16.56 11.21 -8.69
CA LEU A 962 -15.97 12.42 -9.26
C LEU A 962 -17.06 13.31 -9.87
N GLU A 963 -16.94 14.63 -9.76
CA GLU A 963 -17.91 15.58 -10.35
C GLU A 963 -17.98 15.50 -11.88
N LEU A 964 -16.83 15.22 -12.53
CA LEU A 964 -16.65 15.07 -13.97
C LEU A 964 -15.53 14.04 -14.25
N ASP A 965 -15.52 13.50 -15.47
CA ASP A 965 -14.42 12.66 -15.95
C ASP A 965 -13.11 13.49 -15.96
N PHE A 966 -12.10 13.04 -15.22
CA PHE A 966 -10.79 13.69 -15.16
C PHE A 966 -9.88 13.15 -16.27
N VAL A 967 -9.58 14.00 -17.26
CA VAL A 967 -8.78 13.66 -18.44
C VAL A 967 -7.47 14.43 -18.43
N TRP A 968 -6.36 13.75 -18.70
CA TRP A 968 -5.05 14.38 -18.92
C TRP A 968 -4.26 13.67 -20.03
N SER A 969 -3.22 14.29 -20.53
CA SER A 969 -2.41 13.76 -21.65
C SER A 969 -0.90 13.85 -21.40
N PHE A 970 -0.13 13.05 -22.12
CA PHE A 970 1.34 13.12 -22.10
C PHE A 970 1.94 12.52 -23.39
N THR A 971 3.14 12.97 -23.77
CA THR A 971 3.88 12.44 -24.92
C THR A 971 5.10 11.65 -24.47
N THR A 972 5.23 10.41 -24.95
CA THR A 972 6.41 9.57 -24.72
C THR A 972 7.66 10.13 -25.40
N LEU A 973 8.83 9.77 -24.88
CA LEU A 973 10.12 10.10 -25.49
C LEU A 973 10.30 9.45 -26.87
N THR A 974 11.22 9.99 -27.65
CA THR A 974 11.68 9.44 -28.94
C THR A 974 13.16 9.04 -28.79
N VAL A 975 13.51 7.79 -29.08
CA VAL A 975 14.84 7.22 -28.81
C VAL A 975 15.78 7.49 -29.97
N VAL A 976 16.42 8.66 -29.98
CA VAL A 976 17.59 8.90 -30.84
C VAL A 976 18.83 8.31 -30.17
N ILE A 977 19.20 7.07 -30.54
CA ILE A 977 20.48 6.48 -30.11
C ILE A 977 21.63 7.26 -30.79
N PRO A 978 22.54 7.90 -30.04
CA PRO A 978 23.67 8.60 -30.64
C PRO A 978 24.65 7.60 -31.27
N THR A 979 25.23 7.97 -32.41
CA THR A 979 26.11 7.10 -33.20
C THR A 979 27.35 6.67 -32.41
N VAL A 980 27.56 5.35 -32.29
CA VAL A 980 28.74 4.77 -31.65
C VAL A 980 29.91 4.79 -32.64
N ASP A 981 30.89 5.66 -32.39
CA ASP A 981 32.14 5.67 -33.15
C ASP A 981 33.18 4.71 -32.52
N LEU A 982 33.83 3.93 -33.36
CA LEU A 982 34.93 3.03 -32.99
C LEU A 982 36.31 3.57 -33.41
N ALA A 983 36.37 4.64 -34.22
CA ALA A 983 37.58 5.24 -34.75
C ALA A 983 38.63 4.20 -35.20
N SER A 984 39.86 4.22 -34.68
CA SER A 984 40.90 3.25 -35.08
C SER A 984 40.63 1.82 -34.61
N ALA A 985 39.80 1.61 -33.58
CA ALA A 985 39.38 0.27 -33.17
C ALA A 985 38.50 -0.44 -34.21
N ALA A 986 37.93 0.30 -35.18
CA ALA A 986 37.02 -0.24 -36.19
C ALA A 986 37.65 -1.30 -37.11
N MET A 987 38.98 -1.33 -37.30
CA MET A 987 39.64 -2.30 -38.20
C MET A 987 39.92 -3.67 -37.57
N PHE A 988 39.77 -3.82 -36.25
CA PHE A 988 40.17 -5.04 -35.54
C PHE A 988 38.99 -6.00 -35.29
N GLY A 989 39.15 -7.24 -35.71
CA GLY A 989 38.23 -8.35 -35.39
C GLY A 989 38.44 -8.90 -33.99
N ALA A 990 39.67 -8.85 -33.48
CA ALA A 990 39.97 -9.15 -32.08
C ALA A 990 40.96 -8.14 -31.47
N PHE A 991 40.69 -7.71 -30.24
CA PHE A 991 41.60 -6.87 -29.45
C PHE A 991 41.87 -7.50 -28.09
N GLY A 992 43.14 -7.83 -27.80
CA GLY A 992 43.55 -8.66 -26.65
C GLY A 992 44.02 -7.90 -25.40
N GLY A 993 43.53 -6.69 -25.17
CA GLY A 993 43.95 -5.84 -24.04
C GLY A 993 45.47 -5.74 -23.93
N ASN A 994 45.99 -5.89 -22.71
CA ASN A 994 47.43 -6.05 -22.43
C ASN A 994 47.85 -7.50 -22.10
N ALA A 995 46.93 -8.46 -22.25
CA ALA A 995 47.15 -9.88 -21.93
C ALA A 995 47.31 -10.78 -23.16
N GLY A 996 47.10 -10.26 -24.37
CA GLY A 996 47.36 -10.96 -25.64
C GLY A 996 46.16 -11.68 -26.24
N ILE A 997 46.42 -12.51 -27.27
CA ILE A 997 45.39 -13.23 -28.04
C ILE A 997 45.84 -14.68 -28.24
N THR A 998 44.97 -15.65 -27.96
CA THR A 998 45.30 -17.08 -28.01
C THR A 998 44.35 -17.86 -28.89
N ASN A 999 44.88 -18.49 -29.94
CA ASN A 999 44.19 -19.51 -30.73
C ASN A 999 44.66 -20.91 -30.32
N GLN A 1000 43.71 -21.86 -30.23
CA GLN A 1000 43.97 -23.29 -29.98
C GLN A 1000 43.29 -24.21 -31.02
N GLY A 1001 42.88 -23.68 -32.18
CA GLY A 1001 42.27 -24.45 -33.27
C GLY A 1001 42.94 -24.25 -34.63
N ILE A 1002 42.77 -25.20 -35.54
CA ILE A 1002 43.38 -25.24 -36.88
C ILE A 1002 42.52 -24.58 -37.97
N ASN A 1003 41.28 -24.20 -37.65
CA ASN A 1003 40.31 -23.58 -38.57
C ASN A 1003 39.91 -22.16 -38.12
N THR A 1004 40.80 -21.46 -37.42
CA THR A 1004 40.55 -20.09 -36.95
C THR A 1004 40.95 -19.09 -38.03
N VAL A 1005 40.03 -18.18 -38.39
CA VAL A 1005 40.21 -17.20 -39.47
C VAL A 1005 39.65 -15.85 -39.05
N ILE A 1006 40.49 -14.82 -39.07
CA ILE A 1006 40.08 -13.43 -38.87
C ILE A 1006 40.11 -12.73 -40.23
N ASN A 1007 38.93 -12.46 -40.78
CA ASN A 1007 38.74 -11.62 -41.96
C ASN A 1007 38.74 -10.16 -41.50
N GLY A 1008 39.94 -9.61 -41.32
CA GLY A 1008 40.24 -8.34 -40.67
C GLY A 1008 41.60 -8.38 -39.95
N ALA A 1009 41.91 -7.35 -39.16
CA ALA A 1009 43.14 -7.28 -38.36
C ALA A 1009 42.93 -7.78 -36.91
N ILE A 1010 44.01 -8.04 -36.17
CA ILE A 1010 43.97 -8.18 -34.70
C ILE A 1010 45.02 -7.30 -34.03
N ALA A 1011 44.78 -6.90 -32.77
CA ALA A 1011 45.72 -6.05 -32.03
C ALA A 1011 45.78 -6.34 -30.52
N THR A 1012 46.89 -5.97 -29.88
CA THR A 1012 47.06 -5.97 -28.42
C THR A 1012 48.21 -5.04 -28.03
N THR A 1013 48.11 -4.41 -26.86
CA THR A 1013 49.25 -3.67 -26.27
C THR A 1013 50.25 -4.60 -25.55
N ALA A 1014 50.01 -5.91 -25.58
CA ALA A 1014 50.94 -6.93 -25.13
C ALA A 1014 52.11 -7.12 -26.10
N ALA A 1015 53.22 -7.66 -25.60
CA ALA A 1015 54.32 -8.16 -26.41
C ALA A 1015 53.86 -9.26 -27.38
N SER A 1016 54.45 -9.31 -28.58
CA SER A 1016 54.17 -10.31 -29.63
C SER A 1016 54.14 -11.76 -29.15
N THR A 1017 54.95 -12.10 -28.14
CA THR A 1017 55.03 -13.43 -27.51
C THR A 1017 53.77 -13.85 -26.75
N LEU A 1018 52.82 -12.93 -26.55
CA LEU A 1018 51.49 -13.19 -25.97
C LEU A 1018 50.39 -13.25 -27.05
N VAL A 1019 50.73 -13.12 -28.33
CA VAL A 1019 49.90 -13.62 -29.43
C VAL A 1019 50.38 -15.03 -29.79
N THR A 1020 49.45 -15.99 -29.81
CA THR A 1020 49.77 -17.41 -30.00
C THR A 1020 48.77 -18.10 -30.92
N GLY A 1021 49.27 -18.98 -31.78
CA GLY A 1021 48.47 -19.75 -32.74
C GLY A 1021 48.00 -18.95 -33.96
N PHE A 1022 48.80 -17.98 -34.43
CA PHE A 1022 48.45 -17.21 -35.62
C PHE A 1022 49.62 -17.01 -36.57
N HIS A 1023 49.32 -16.83 -37.85
CA HIS A 1023 50.19 -16.19 -38.82
C HIS A 1023 49.48 -15.00 -39.48
N ASP A 1024 50.30 -13.99 -39.81
CA ASP A 1024 49.89 -12.76 -40.45
C ASP A 1024 49.78 -12.99 -41.97
N GLY A 1025 48.59 -12.80 -42.54
CA GLY A 1025 48.33 -12.94 -43.97
C GLY A 1025 48.81 -11.77 -44.84
N LEU A 1026 49.15 -10.63 -44.22
CA LEU A 1026 49.66 -9.43 -44.88
C LEU A 1026 51.20 -9.44 -44.94
N THR A 1027 51.88 -9.89 -43.88
CA THR A 1027 53.36 -9.94 -43.82
C THR A 1027 53.95 -11.34 -44.02
N GLY A 1028 53.23 -12.40 -43.64
CA GLY A 1028 53.73 -13.78 -43.57
C GLY A 1028 54.39 -14.15 -42.24
N ASP A 1029 54.36 -13.29 -41.22
CA ASP A 1029 54.98 -13.52 -39.92
C ASP A 1029 54.20 -14.52 -39.04
N VAL A 1030 54.90 -15.27 -38.18
CA VAL A 1030 54.33 -16.37 -37.39
C VAL A 1030 54.42 -16.08 -35.89
N TYR A 1031 53.27 -16.13 -35.22
CA TYR A 1031 53.07 -15.87 -33.80
C TYR A 1031 52.76 -17.18 -33.06
N THR A 1032 53.82 -17.89 -32.68
CA THR A 1032 53.78 -19.10 -31.83
C THR A 1032 52.77 -20.17 -32.28
N GLU A 1033 52.89 -20.62 -33.54
CA GLU A 1033 52.06 -21.70 -34.09
C GLU A 1033 52.61 -23.10 -33.81
N THR A 1034 51.70 -24.07 -33.76
CA THR A 1034 51.95 -25.51 -33.76
C THR A 1034 50.98 -26.19 -34.75
N PRO A 1035 51.19 -27.46 -35.12
CA PRO A 1035 50.27 -28.21 -36.00
C PRO A 1035 48.83 -28.36 -35.47
N LEU A 1036 48.52 -27.91 -34.25
CA LEU A 1036 47.19 -27.98 -33.62
C LEU A 1036 46.52 -26.60 -33.45
N ASN A 1037 47.20 -25.50 -33.75
CA ASN A 1037 46.66 -24.15 -33.61
C ASN A 1037 47.15 -23.18 -34.70
N VAL A 1038 47.01 -23.59 -35.97
CA VAL A 1038 47.27 -22.72 -37.13
C VAL A 1038 46.08 -21.79 -37.34
N GLY A 1039 46.31 -20.48 -37.38
CA GLY A 1039 45.24 -19.48 -37.48
C GLY A 1039 45.61 -18.33 -38.41
N LEU A 1040 44.71 -17.94 -39.31
CA LEU A 1040 44.97 -16.87 -40.29
C LEU A 1040 44.36 -15.54 -39.83
N VAL A 1041 45.12 -14.45 -39.96
CA VAL A 1041 44.62 -13.06 -39.87
C VAL A 1041 44.86 -12.36 -41.20
N THR A 1042 43.84 -11.86 -41.88
CA THR A 1042 44.01 -11.35 -43.25
C THR A 1042 44.66 -9.97 -43.33
N ASP A 1043 44.36 -9.07 -42.40
CA ASP A 1043 44.68 -7.63 -42.55
C ASP A 1043 45.74 -7.12 -41.54
N GLY A 1044 46.49 -8.05 -40.93
CA GLY A 1044 47.66 -7.74 -40.10
C GLY A 1044 47.49 -7.98 -38.59
N ILE A 1045 48.61 -8.25 -37.91
CA ILE A 1045 48.71 -8.54 -36.47
C ILE A 1045 49.55 -7.45 -35.78
N PHE A 1046 48.90 -6.64 -34.94
CA PHE A 1046 49.50 -5.42 -34.38
C PHE A 1046 49.80 -5.58 -32.88
N THR A 1047 51.07 -5.74 -32.52
CA THR A 1047 51.52 -5.98 -31.12
C THR A 1047 52.69 -5.10 -30.72
N ALA A 1048 53.01 -5.07 -29.42
CA ALA A 1048 54.28 -4.54 -28.92
C ALA A 1048 55.46 -5.48 -29.30
N PRO A 1049 56.71 -4.97 -29.28
CA PRO A 1049 57.93 -5.78 -29.46
C PRO A 1049 58.05 -6.97 -28.49
N PRO A 1050 58.89 -7.99 -28.75
CA PRO A 1050 59.89 -8.09 -29.84
C PRO A 1050 59.27 -8.45 -31.21
N PHE A 1051 60.10 -8.52 -32.25
CA PHE A 1051 59.72 -9.03 -33.57
C PHE A 1051 58.99 -10.40 -33.46
N PRO A 1052 57.87 -10.65 -34.17
CA PRO A 1052 57.31 -9.82 -35.26
C PRO A 1052 56.72 -8.46 -34.89
N GLY A 1053 56.37 -8.25 -33.62
CA GLY A 1053 55.90 -6.97 -33.09
C GLY A 1053 56.94 -5.84 -33.15
N THR A 1054 56.46 -4.61 -33.33
CA THR A 1054 57.27 -3.39 -33.51
C THR A 1054 56.72 -2.23 -32.68
N ALA A 1055 57.50 -1.16 -32.50
CA ALA A 1055 57.02 0.06 -31.85
C ALA A 1055 55.95 0.81 -32.68
N GLU A 1056 55.91 0.62 -34.00
CA GLU A 1056 54.88 1.20 -34.87
C GLU A 1056 53.55 0.47 -34.70
N SER A 1057 53.57 -0.86 -34.65
CA SER A 1057 52.38 -1.67 -34.33
C SER A 1057 51.91 -1.50 -32.88
N GLU A 1058 52.83 -1.26 -31.93
CA GLU A 1058 52.51 -0.89 -30.56
C GLU A 1058 51.74 0.43 -30.47
N ALA A 1059 52.17 1.45 -31.23
CA ALA A 1059 51.49 2.74 -31.26
C ALA A 1059 50.08 2.64 -31.86
N ILE A 1060 49.91 1.86 -32.93
CA ILE A 1060 48.59 1.57 -33.55
C ILE A 1060 47.68 0.84 -32.56
N ALA A 1061 48.16 -0.23 -31.91
CA ALA A 1061 47.40 -0.95 -30.90
C ALA A 1061 47.05 -0.08 -29.67
N THR A 1062 47.94 0.84 -29.29
CA THR A 1062 47.71 1.78 -28.17
C THR A 1062 46.60 2.79 -28.48
N GLN A 1063 46.59 3.38 -29.68
CA GLN A 1063 45.50 4.27 -30.09
C GLN A 1063 44.16 3.51 -30.19
N ALA A 1064 44.18 2.30 -30.75
CA ALA A 1064 42.99 1.46 -30.84
C ALA A 1064 42.41 1.09 -29.46
N LEU A 1065 43.25 0.89 -28.44
CA LEU A 1065 42.80 0.69 -27.06
C LEU A 1065 42.13 1.94 -26.46
N LEU A 1066 42.66 3.14 -26.75
CA LEU A 1066 42.05 4.41 -26.31
C LEU A 1066 40.67 4.61 -26.98
N ASP A 1067 40.59 4.39 -28.28
CA ASP A 1067 39.35 4.53 -29.07
C ASP A 1067 38.30 3.49 -28.63
N ALA A 1068 38.71 2.23 -28.42
CA ALA A 1068 37.87 1.18 -27.86
C ALA A 1068 37.37 1.51 -26.44
N THR A 1069 38.20 2.16 -25.62
CA THR A 1069 37.80 2.61 -24.27
C THR A 1069 36.79 3.76 -24.35
N ALA A 1070 36.97 4.70 -25.28
CA ALA A 1070 36.00 5.76 -25.53
C ALA A 1070 34.65 5.22 -26.02
N ALA A 1071 34.67 4.24 -26.94
CA ALA A 1071 33.47 3.53 -27.39
C ALA A 1071 32.76 2.77 -26.25
N TYR A 1072 33.51 2.04 -25.42
CA TYR A 1072 32.97 1.36 -24.23
C TYR A 1072 32.28 2.32 -23.27
N ILE A 1073 32.88 3.50 -23.05
CA ILE A 1073 32.30 4.55 -22.20
C ILE A 1073 31.03 5.12 -22.83
N SER A 1074 30.99 5.37 -24.14
CA SER A 1074 29.83 5.97 -24.81
C SER A 1074 28.59 5.07 -24.78
N ILE A 1075 28.75 3.75 -24.88
CA ILE A 1075 27.66 2.76 -24.79
C ILE A 1075 27.30 2.33 -23.35
N SER A 1076 27.98 2.85 -22.33
CA SER A 1076 27.76 2.47 -20.93
C SER A 1076 26.40 2.96 -20.38
N PRO A 1077 25.82 2.29 -19.35
CA PRO A 1077 24.57 2.72 -18.70
C PRO A 1077 24.57 4.17 -18.16
N ALA A 1078 25.74 4.79 -17.98
CA ALA A 1078 25.85 6.17 -17.54
C ALA A 1078 25.69 7.20 -18.68
N ASN A 1079 26.04 6.84 -19.92
CA ASN A 1079 25.95 7.71 -21.09
C ASN A 1079 24.78 7.33 -22.02
N MET A 1080 24.33 6.08 -22.00
CA MET A 1080 23.08 5.59 -22.59
C MET A 1080 22.20 4.97 -21.49
N PRO A 1081 21.60 5.78 -20.59
CA PRO A 1081 20.70 5.29 -19.54
C PRO A 1081 19.33 4.88 -20.10
N GLY A 1082 18.55 4.14 -19.31
CA GLY A 1082 17.16 3.79 -19.62
C GLY A 1082 16.96 2.50 -20.41
N GLY A 1083 18.01 1.69 -20.59
CA GLY A 1083 17.89 0.38 -21.24
C GLY A 1083 16.96 -0.58 -20.48
N ILE A 1084 16.16 -1.34 -21.22
CA ILE A 1084 15.18 -2.30 -20.65
C ILE A 1084 15.74 -3.72 -20.56
N ASP A 1085 15.20 -4.53 -19.65
CA ASP A 1085 15.49 -5.96 -19.53
C ASP A 1085 14.29 -6.82 -19.97
N PRO A 1086 14.12 -7.10 -21.28
CA PRO A 1086 12.92 -7.76 -21.82
C PRO A 1086 12.81 -9.25 -21.46
N GLY A 1087 13.82 -9.84 -20.82
CA GLY A 1087 13.86 -11.26 -20.48
C GLY A 1087 14.55 -11.58 -19.16
N ALA A 1088 14.65 -10.60 -18.24
CA ALA A 1088 15.32 -10.73 -16.93
C ALA A 1088 16.76 -11.29 -17.02
N GLY A 1089 17.51 -10.91 -18.05
CA GLY A 1089 18.85 -11.38 -18.36
C GLY A 1089 18.94 -12.53 -19.36
N GLU A 1090 17.83 -13.10 -19.86
CA GLU A 1090 17.84 -14.12 -20.93
C GLU A 1090 17.21 -13.57 -22.21
N LEU A 1091 17.99 -13.52 -23.30
CA LEU A 1091 17.59 -12.97 -24.60
C LEU A 1091 17.31 -14.08 -25.65
N GLY A 1092 17.63 -15.34 -25.36
CA GLY A 1092 17.41 -16.46 -26.27
C GLY A 1092 15.92 -16.76 -26.46
N GLY A 1093 15.46 -16.72 -27.70
CA GLY A 1093 14.05 -16.87 -28.08
C GLY A 1093 13.29 -15.54 -28.22
N LEU A 1094 13.90 -14.40 -27.90
CA LEU A 1094 13.29 -13.09 -28.10
C LEU A 1094 13.43 -12.60 -29.55
N THR A 1095 12.53 -11.71 -29.96
CA THR A 1095 12.69 -10.84 -31.13
C THR A 1095 12.68 -9.40 -30.65
N LEU A 1096 13.74 -8.63 -30.94
CA LEU A 1096 13.97 -7.30 -30.40
C LEU A 1096 14.04 -6.26 -31.52
N ALA A 1097 13.23 -5.20 -31.37
CA ALA A 1097 13.31 -3.97 -32.16
C ALA A 1097 14.62 -3.19 -31.86
N PRO A 1098 14.94 -2.12 -32.60
CA PRO A 1098 16.12 -1.29 -32.31
C PRO A 1098 15.98 -0.62 -30.94
N GLY A 1099 17.08 -0.46 -30.19
CA GLY A 1099 16.99 0.07 -28.82
C GLY A 1099 18.22 -0.13 -27.94
N VAL A 1100 18.14 0.43 -26.73
CA VAL A 1100 19.08 0.18 -25.64
C VAL A 1100 18.46 -0.84 -24.68
N TYR A 1101 19.25 -1.84 -24.31
CA TYR A 1101 18.87 -2.97 -23.47
C TYR A 1101 19.86 -3.10 -22.32
N MET A 1102 19.39 -3.30 -21.10
CA MET A 1102 20.26 -3.40 -19.91
C MET A 1102 19.81 -4.56 -19.03
N SER A 1103 20.74 -5.44 -18.65
CA SER A 1103 20.41 -6.57 -17.77
C SER A 1103 20.27 -6.12 -16.32
N ALA A 1104 19.09 -6.32 -15.73
CA ALA A 1104 18.81 -6.04 -14.33
C ALA A 1104 19.48 -7.06 -13.38
N SER A 1105 19.74 -8.28 -13.86
CA SER A 1105 20.59 -9.26 -13.17
C SER A 1105 22.09 -8.99 -13.34
N GLY A 1106 22.45 -8.01 -14.18
CA GLY A 1106 23.83 -7.68 -14.53
C GLY A 1106 24.51 -8.68 -15.46
N THR A 1107 23.82 -9.70 -15.97
CA THR A 1107 24.35 -10.66 -16.96
C THR A 1107 23.35 -10.87 -18.09
N PHE A 1108 23.82 -10.94 -19.34
CA PHE A 1108 22.98 -11.38 -20.47
C PHE A 1108 23.36 -12.81 -20.89
N ASN A 1109 22.34 -13.63 -21.10
CA ASN A 1109 22.43 -15.00 -21.59
C ASN A 1109 21.65 -15.14 -22.90
N ILE A 1110 22.14 -15.96 -23.82
CA ILE A 1110 21.43 -16.44 -25.00
C ILE A 1110 21.50 -17.96 -24.94
N SER A 1111 20.58 -18.59 -24.22
CA SER A 1111 20.61 -20.01 -23.87
C SER A 1111 19.34 -20.77 -24.31
N ASN A 1112 18.17 -20.14 -24.22
CA ASN A 1112 16.87 -20.76 -24.49
C ASN A 1112 16.55 -20.94 -25.99
N GLY A 1113 17.14 -20.11 -26.85
CA GLY A 1113 16.89 -20.12 -28.29
C GLY A 1113 17.79 -19.13 -29.03
N PRO A 1114 17.62 -18.95 -30.36
CA PRO A 1114 18.25 -17.85 -31.07
C PRO A 1114 17.64 -16.51 -30.62
N LEU A 1115 18.45 -15.45 -30.58
CA LEU A 1115 17.97 -14.07 -30.45
C LEU A 1115 17.72 -13.52 -31.86
N THR A 1116 16.59 -12.87 -32.11
CA THR A 1116 16.33 -12.20 -33.40
C THR A 1116 16.35 -10.69 -33.21
N LEU A 1117 17.06 -9.96 -34.06
CA LEU A 1117 17.13 -8.50 -34.09
C LEU A 1117 16.46 -7.99 -35.37
N ASP A 1118 15.39 -7.21 -35.20
CA ASP A 1118 14.49 -6.79 -36.28
C ASP A 1118 14.59 -5.28 -36.52
N ALA A 1119 15.17 -4.88 -37.66
CA ALA A 1119 15.32 -3.48 -38.04
C ALA A 1119 14.01 -2.77 -38.42
N GLN A 1120 12.90 -3.51 -38.58
CA GLN A 1120 11.59 -2.98 -39.01
C GLN A 1120 11.62 -2.18 -40.33
N GLY A 1121 12.69 -2.32 -41.13
CA GLY A 1121 12.92 -1.64 -42.39
C GLY A 1121 14.02 -0.57 -42.39
N ASP A 1122 14.57 -0.17 -41.24
CA ASP A 1122 15.65 0.84 -41.19
C ASP A 1122 17.06 0.20 -41.21
N PRO A 1123 17.88 0.40 -42.26
CA PRO A 1123 19.27 -0.08 -42.27
C PRO A 1123 20.21 0.63 -41.28
N ASN A 1124 19.76 1.72 -40.65
CA ASN A 1124 20.50 2.46 -39.60
C ASN A 1124 20.08 2.04 -38.18
N ALA A 1125 19.10 1.13 -38.07
CA ALA A 1125 18.66 0.53 -36.81
C ALA A 1125 19.84 0.07 -35.97
N THR A 1126 19.85 0.44 -34.69
CA THR A 1126 20.98 0.26 -33.77
C THR A 1126 20.53 -0.47 -32.50
N TRP A 1127 21.37 -1.37 -32.00
CA TRP A 1127 21.16 -2.12 -30.76
C TRP A 1127 22.34 -1.94 -29.82
N VAL A 1128 22.06 -1.62 -28.56
CA VAL A 1128 23.08 -1.51 -27.50
C VAL A 1128 22.69 -2.38 -26.32
N PHE A 1129 23.45 -3.44 -26.08
CA PHE A 1129 23.23 -4.38 -24.97
C PHE A 1129 24.21 -4.13 -23.83
N GLN A 1130 23.70 -3.76 -22.67
CA GLN A 1130 24.46 -3.40 -21.48
C GLN A 1130 24.40 -4.49 -20.42
N SER A 1131 25.53 -5.15 -20.19
CA SER A 1131 25.71 -6.11 -19.10
C SER A 1131 26.76 -5.58 -18.11
N ALA A 1132 26.40 -5.47 -16.82
CA ALA A 1132 27.32 -4.99 -15.79
C ALA A 1132 28.37 -6.04 -15.37
N ALA A 1133 28.14 -7.31 -15.71
CA ALA A 1133 29.05 -8.44 -15.53
C ALA A 1133 29.16 -9.23 -16.84
N GLY A 1134 28.48 -10.38 -16.98
CA GLY A 1134 28.80 -11.37 -18.02
C GLY A 1134 27.97 -11.27 -19.30
N LEU A 1135 28.49 -11.87 -20.38
CA LEU A 1135 27.71 -12.26 -21.56
C LEU A 1135 27.94 -13.74 -21.85
N THR A 1136 26.89 -14.56 -21.85
CA THR A 1136 26.96 -16.00 -22.16
C THR A 1136 26.11 -16.32 -23.38
N VAL A 1137 26.71 -16.88 -24.43
CA VAL A 1137 25.98 -17.36 -25.61
C VAL A 1137 26.18 -18.87 -25.73
N GLY A 1138 25.08 -19.60 -25.86
CA GLY A 1138 25.09 -21.06 -25.88
C GLY A 1138 25.07 -21.73 -24.50
N ILE A 1139 24.86 -23.04 -24.52
CA ILE A 1139 24.94 -23.96 -23.38
C ILE A 1139 25.96 -25.07 -23.65
N ALA A 1140 26.27 -25.88 -22.64
CA ALA A 1140 27.18 -27.01 -22.80
C ALA A 1140 26.59 -28.16 -23.65
N GLY A 1141 27.44 -28.86 -24.38
CA GLY A 1141 27.09 -30.04 -25.20
C GLY A 1141 26.95 -29.74 -26.71
N PRO A 1142 27.03 -30.76 -27.58
CA PRO A 1142 27.25 -30.60 -29.03
C PRO A 1142 26.08 -29.99 -29.83
N THR A 1143 24.95 -29.72 -29.18
CA THR A 1143 23.80 -28.97 -29.75
C THR A 1143 23.51 -27.68 -28.95
N GLY A 1144 24.46 -27.27 -28.11
CA GLY A 1144 24.33 -26.16 -27.18
C GLY A 1144 24.53 -24.77 -27.80
N ALA A 1145 25.08 -24.69 -29.01
CA ALA A 1145 25.28 -23.42 -29.71
C ALA A 1145 23.98 -22.62 -29.90
N ARG A 1146 24.06 -21.31 -29.80
CA ARG A 1146 22.98 -20.35 -30.13
C ARG A 1146 23.50 -19.31 -31.11
N SER A 1147 22.56 -18.58 -31.72
CA SER A 1147 22.87 -17.58 -32.73
C SER A 1147 22.05 -16.31 -32.52
N VAL A 1148 22.60 -15.19 -32.96
CA VAL A 1148 21.87 -13.94 -33.19
C VAL A 1148 21.48 -13.90 -34.67
N ILE A 1149 20.21 -13.62 -34.97
CA ILE A 1149 19.63 -13.61 -36.31
C ILE A 1149 19.24 -12.17 -36.64
N MET A 1150 19.70 -11.67 -37.79
CA MET A 1150 19.40 -10.30 -38.27
C MET A 1150 18.27 -10.34 -39.29
N THR A 1151 17.23 -9.52 -39.13
CA THR A 1151 16.08 -9.44 -40.05
C THR A 1151 15.77 -8.02 -40.52
N ASN A 1152 14.97 -7.91 -41.59
CA ASN A 1152 14.34 -6.68 -42.08
C ASN A 1152 15.27 -5.46 -42.31
N GLY A 1153 16.54 -5.70 -42.63
CA GLY A 1153 17.55 -4.66 -42.91
C GLY A 1153 18.62 -4.49 -41.85
N ALA A 1154 18.54 -5.20 -40.72
CA ALA A 1154 19.48 -5.07 -39.60
C ALA A 1154 20.92 -5.41 -40.00
N LEU A 1155 21.87 -4.55 -39.64
CA LEU A 1155 23.29 -4.68 -39.99
C LEU A 1155 24.17 -5.00 -38.76
N PRO A 1156 25.08 -6.00 -38.84
CA PRO A 1156 26.01 -6.34 -37.76
C PRO A 1156 26.83 -5.18 -37.19
N LYS A 1157 27.14 -4.16 -38.01
CA LYS A 1157 27.95 -3.01 -37.56
C LYS A 1157 27.21 -2.06 -36.62
N ASN A 1158 25.88 -2.17 -36.51
CA ASN A 1158 25.04 -1.34 -35.65
C ASN A 1158 24.67 -2.05 -34.33
N VAL A 1159 25.26 -3.22 -34.04
CA VAL A 1159 24.99 -4.00 -32.82
C VAL A 1159 26.20 -3.92 -31.89
N PHE A 1160 25.99 -3.52 -30.64
CA PHE A 1160 27.05 -3.27 -29.65
C PHE A 1160 26.74 -3.98 -28.33
N TRP A 1161 27.75 -4.61 -27.72
CA TRP A 1161 27.64 -5.28 -26.43
C TRP A 1161 28.65 -4.71 -25.44
N TYR A 1162 28.17 -3.97 -24.45
CA TYR A 1162 28.92 -3.52 -23.28
C TYR A 1162 28.94 -4.65 -22.24
N VAL A 1163 30.13 -5.14 -21.88
CA VAL A 1163 30.29 -6.28 -20.96
C VAL A 1163 31.25 -5.91 -19.83
N GLY A 1164 30.69 -5.65 -18.65
CA GLY A 1164 31.40 -5.15 -17.46
C GLY A 1164 32.40 -6.14 -16.84
N SER A 1165 32.31 -7.42 -17.17
CA SER A 1165 33.38 -8.42 -16.98
C SER A 1165 33.69 -9.17 -18.29
N ALA A 1166 33.42 -10.47 -18.36
CA ALA A 1166 33.86 -11.36 -19.43
C ALA A 1166 32.71 -11.90 -20.30
N ALA A 1167 32.99 -12.18 -21.57
CA ALA A 1167 32.07 -12.77 -22.53
C ALA A 1167 32.50 -14.19 -22.94
N THR A 1168 31.56 -15.14 -22.93
CA THR A 1168 31.76 -16.53 -23.34
C THR A 1168 30.78 -16.89 -24.45
N ILE A 1169 31.29 -17.15 -25.65
CA ILE A 1169 30.51 -17.30 -26.88
C ILE A 1169 30.62 -18.73 -27.41
N ASN A 1170 29.50 -19.44 -27.40
CA ASN A 1170 29.31 -20.81 -27.88
C ASN A 1170 30.45 -21.76 -27.48
N ALA A 1171 30.61 -21.97 -26.18
CA ALA A 1171 31.66 -22.81 -25.59
C ALA A 1171 31.72 -24.24 -26.17
N ALA A 1172 30.61 -24.77 -26.70
CA ALA A 1172 30.55 -26.09 -27.35
C ALA A 1172 30.78 -26.08 -28.88
N GLY A 1173 31.27 -24.96 -29.44
CA GLY A 1173 31.49 -24.75 -30.87
C GLY A 1173 30.21 -24.51 -31.68
N GLY A 1174 30.34 -23.82 -32.81
CA GLY A 1174 29.23 -23.51 -33.71
C GLY A 1174 28.44 -22.26 -33.34
N GLY A 1175 27.35 -22.02 -34.10
CA GLY A 1175 26.49 -20.84 -33.96
C GLY A 1175 27.11 -19.54 -34.51
N ILE A 1176 26.28 -18.50 -34.61
CA ILE A 1176 26.64 -17.20 -35.20
C ILE A 1176 26.36 -16.10 -34.16
N MET A 1177 27.41 -15.47 -33.64
CA MET A 1177 27.30 -14.25 -32.84
C MET A 1177 27.35 -13.02 -33.75
N VAL A 1178 26.68 -11.94 -33.35
CA VAL A 1178 26.60 -10.70 -34.15
C VAL A 1178 26.92 -9.48 -33.29
N GLY A 1179 27.73 -8.56 -33.82
CA GLY A 1179 27.99 -7.24 -33.25
C GLY A 1179 29.39 -7.03 -32.67
N THR A 1180 29.66 -5.79 -32.27
CA THR A 1180 30.90 -5.38 -31.61
C THR A 1180 30.78 -5.63 -30.11
N ILE A 1181 31.46 -6.66 -29.61
CA ILE A 1181 31.56 -6.97 -28.17
C ILE A 1181 32.72 -6.18 -27.59
N ILE A 1182 32.48 -5.40 -26.53
CA ILE A 1182 33.51 -4.67 -25.79
C ILE A 1182 33.44 -5.06 -24.31
N SER A 1183 34.50 -5.73 -23.84
CA SER A 1183 34.60 -6.40 -22.54
C SER A 1183 35.76 -5.84 -21.72
N THR A 1184 35.64 -5.83 -20.39
CA THR A 1184 36.76 -5.49 -19.50
C THR A 1184 37.66 -6.70 -19.20
N ALA A 1185 37.09 -7.89 -19.03
CA ALA A 1185 37.73 -9.06 -18.42
C ALA A 1185 37.87 -10.28 -19.34
N GLY A 1186 37.65 -10.12 -20.64
CA GLY A 1186 38.07 -11.09 -21.67
C GLY A 1186 36.92 -11.64 -22.52
N VAL A 1187 37.23 -12.08 -23.73
CA VAL A 1187 36.26 -12.70 -24.65
C VAL A 1187 36.75 -14.09 -25.08
N THR A 1188 35.91 -15.11 -24.92
CA THR A 1188 36.23 -16.52 -25.19
C THR A 1188 35.27 -17.10 -26.23
N PHE A 1189 35.79 -17.68 -27.31
CA PHE A 1189 35.00 -18.36 -28.35
C PHE A 1189 35.32 -19.85 -28.40
N SER A 1190 34.31 -20.68 -28.16
CA SER A 1190 34.46 -22.15 -28.08
C SER A 1190 35.46 -22.60 -26.99
N THR A 1191 35.63 -23.91 -26.83
CA THR A 1191 36.70 -24.53 -26.02
C THR A 1191 37.51 -25.51 -26.88
N PRO A 1192 38.65 -26.02 -26.38
CA PRO A 1192 39.36 -27.12 -27.02
C PRO A 1192 38.47 -28.33 -27.33
N ASP A 1193 38.96 -29.20 -28.23
CA ASP A 1193 38.29 -30.39 -28.78
C ASP A 1193 37.02 -30.15 -29.65
N ASN A 1194 36.44 -28.94 -29.67
CA ASN A 1194 35.32 -28.61 -30.55
C ASN A 1194 35.78 -28.38 -32.00
N MET A 1195 35.37 -29.27 -32.91
CA MET A 1195 35.63 -29.14 -34.36
C MET A 1195 34.65 -28.24 -35.11
N VAL A 1196 33.51 -27.88 -34.50
CA VAL A 1196 32.45 -27.08 -35.16
C VAL A 1196 32.81 -25.59 -35.08
N GLN A 1197 32.85 -24.92 -36.22
CA GLN A 1197 33.34 -23.55 -36.34
C GLN A 1197 32.33 -22.54 -35.76
N THR A 1198 32.76 -21.78 -34.74
CA THR A 1198 31.98 -20.65 -34.19
C THR A 1198 32.18 -19.41 -35.05
N VAL A 1199 31.12 -18.66 -35.36
CA VAL A 1199 31.20 -17.45 -36.20
C VAL A 1199 30.88 -16.20 -35.38
N LEU A 1200 31.61 -15.11 -35.61
CA LEU A 1200 31.28 -13.75 -35.19
C LEU A 1200 31.22 -12.84 -36.41
N ASP A 1201 30.03 -12.33 -36.75
CA ASP A 1201 29.86 -11.21 -37.68
C ASP A 1201 29.93 -9.92 -36.86
N GLY A 1202 31.12 -9.37 -36.67
CA GLY A 1202 31.36 -8.41 -35.60
C GLY A 1202 32.82 -8.25 -35.18
N ARG A 1203 33.03 -7.92 -33.90
CA ARG A 1203 34.36 -7.66 -33.30
C ARG A 1203 34.40 -8.14 -31.85
N ALA A 1204 35.55 -8.65 -31.41
CA ALA A 1204 35.80 -9.16 -30.07
C ALA A 1204 36.86 -8.31 -29.37
N ILE A 1205 36.45 -7.25 -28.68
CA ILE A 1205 37.34 -6.30 -28.03
C ILE A 1205 37.37 -6.57 -26.53
N SER A 1206 38.54 -6.91 -25.99
CA SER A 1206 38.82 -6.93 -24.56
C SER A 1206 39.77 -5.78 -24.22
N LEU A 1207 39.40 -4.94 -23.25
CA LEU A 1207 40.16 -3.75 -22.88
C LEU A 1207 41.37 -4.06 -21.99
N VAL A 1208 41.33 -5.16 -21.22
CA VAL A 1208 42.41 -5.54 -20.28
C VAL A 1208 42.86 -6.98 -20.50
N ALA A 1209 41.97 -7.95 -20.31
CA ALA A 1209 42.30 -9.37 -20.43
C ALA A 1209 42.41 -9.83 -21.90
N SER A 1210 42.70 -11.12 -22.11
CA SER A 1210 42.93 -11.68 -23.44
C SER A 1210 41.65 -11.98 -24.20
N VAL A 1211 41.79 -12.16 -25.52
CA VAL A 1211 40.79 -12.84 -26.35
C VAL A 1211 41.29 -14.26 -26.63
N THR A 1212 40.44 -15.26 -26.40
CA THR A 1212 40.78 -16.67 -26.62
C THR A 1212 39.76 -17.33 -27.55
N MET A 1213 40.24 -18.20 -28.45
CA MET A 1213 39.40 -18.78 -29.50
C MET A 1213 39.88 -20.16 -29.96
N VAL A 1214 38.92 -20.99 -30.34
CA VAL A 1214 39.16 -22.33 -30.94
C VAL A 1214 38.26 -22.49 -32.16
N ASN A 1215 38.87 -22.71 -33.33
CA ASN A 1215 38.16 -22.90 -34.61
C ASN A 1215 37.09 -21.81 -34.82
N THR A 1216 37.49 -20.54 -34.75
CA THR A 1216 36.57 -19.40 -34.78
C THR A 1216 36.76 -18.57 -36.06
N THR A 1217 35.67 -18.21 -36.73
CA THR A 1217 35.68 -17.22 -37.82
C THR A 1217 35.22 -15.88 -37.26
N ILE A 1218 36.01 -14.82 -37.45
CA ILE A 1218 35.57 -13.44 -37.20
C ILE A 1218 35.53 -12.70 -38.53
N ASN A 1219 34.35 -12.19 -38.90
CA ASN A 1219 34.12 -11.35 -40.06
C ASN A 1219 33.97 -9.90 -39.61
N VAL A 1220 34.98 -9.06 -39.87
CA VAL A 1220 34.92 -7.63 -39.49
C VAL A 1220 33.91 -6.89 -40.38
N PRO A 1221 32.85 -6.27 -39.83
CA PRO A 1221 31.93 -5.48 -40.62
C PRO A 1221 32.63 -4.24 -41.19
N ALA A 1222 32.40 -3.94 -42.46
CA ALA A 1222 32.88 -2.69 -43.07
C ALA A 1222 32.43 -1.45 -42.25
N PRO A 1223 33.26 -0.40 -42.14
CA PRO A 1223 32.93 0.85 -41.45
C PRO A 1223 31.60 1.48 -41.87
#